data_AF-A0A512ILJ4-F1
#
_entry.id   AF-A0A512ILJ4-F1
#
_cell.length_a   1.000
_cell.length_b   1.000
_cell.length_c   1.000
_cell.angle_alpha   90.00
_cell.angle_beta   90.00
_cell.angle_gamma   90.00
#
_symmetry.space_group_name_H-M   'P 1'
#
loop_
_entity.id
_entity.type
_entity.pdbx_description
1 polymer ?
#
loop_
_entity_poly.entity_id
_entity_poly.type
_entity_poly.pdbx_seq_one_letter_code
_entity_poly.pdbx_strand_id
1 'polypeptide(L)'
;MSVTVLKLAPLLLTFFLVLQPAFAQAQGLTLNRIKSLLVEAGFKDARVEDSLVLVDGLGRFDSQAAVGLAEDKSTFMISTNWDIPAEKQKAIPALKMLTANSYGYFVFALVGDEGELSLNIEATYDSSLISKTMLRKAIEQFVETVDGNEEIWNTDKWVAEGKGAKPEPAKPAVAKPQPPAALAQSVAAAVAAVARPLAMPRLLFASRKANGFGDVAPRPSAAFPQGDTLLVYLEAAGLSVAPGEGGKNRVGIAVDYEVRTWARQSVYARKTDLDQTVPVEGAEQPPLYVTSAMAFRDLAPGSYVLTFYLRDTLNGRTTQGDLPFTVVPAAAPRAETPAAAAPAVPPASAPPPVAAIPPAAPKPAPRPAAPPAKPVISALGSDGLLALGLRAGRDGKIYAAPRIEVRGTAMSADDLAKLLDPATAAKPWERLVAITAREITVPEIRIETAADLGAETVVLRDVRVIDVAQGRFGSVTVGGGDFSKPGEVGGKIGSFTRLDVAALDLALLASLEEPAKEAAGEAKPVYRSFAIEGLSIPGVAPGDVTRIARIASRDVRVRPLAQGWRGFGQQIKPLGDDDAPAQTRIAALAPMADLLDAFEPGSLDVTGIEVVTSVPTASSVRIARMGFTTDRDGPGEVRADGLTVVSPEGQVRLSSFAVEGISLRSAIAGMRTVASQGSTELGPADIRRLVPQIRAIRFGGTDVDVTQDGDGPLRFSIGAVELETADPVDGVPTGLRFAINNFVAPIAAAQSLDATGQVGALGYTTLGLTGRLDLGWNEAARQVVLKELSIDGAGMGTVTARGVVANVSKDVFSPNPSLATVAALGTAIESLDIDIEDHGLLQRALAAKAAQGGGTVDSARTEVAAMATLGVPALLGDAPDGKTLGQALGRFIAAPGRLHIGIKAKQPPGLGIADFQTVSNPAAFFDKVQVVAEPR
;
A
#
# COMPACT_ATOMS: atom_id res chain seq x y z
N MET A 1 -15.45 -1.85 -0.61
CA MET A 1 -14.60 -1.22 0.42
C MET A 1 -13.47 -2.14 0.92
N SER A 2 -13.04 -3.14 0.12
CA SER A 2 -12.05 -4.18 0.52
C SER A 2 -10.61 -3.87 0.09
N VAL A 3 -10.21 -2.60 0.03
CA VAL A 3 -8.82 -2.18 -0.25
C VAL A 3 -8.20 -1.47 0.96
N THR A 4 -8.96 -1.21 2.02
CA THR A 4 -8.50 -0.36 3.13
C THR A 4 -8.04 -1.13 4.36
N VAL A 5 -8.56 -2.34 4.61
CA VAL A 5 -8.26 -3.09 5.85
C VAL A 5 -7.05 -4.02 5.71
N LEU A 6 -6.77 -4.56 4.51
CA LEU A 6 -5.59 -5.39 4.24
C LEU A 6 -4.30 -4.59 3.96
N LYS A 7 -4.39 -3.24 3.95
CA LYS A 7 -3.25 -2.32 3.78
C LYS A 7 -2.60 -1.88 5.10
N LEU A 8 -3.10 -2.31 6.26
CA LEU A 8 -2.51 -1.97 7.56
C LEU A 8 -1.27 -2.80 7.92
N ALA A 9 -1.19 -4.05 7.44
CA ALA A 9 0.00 -4.89 7.59
C ALA A 9 1.22 -4.37 6.80
N PRO A 10 1.09 -3.92 5.52
CA PRO A 10 2.18 -3.24 4.85
C PRO A 10 2.41 -1.83 5.40
N LEU A 11 1.46 -1.15 6.07
CA LEU A 11 1.75 0.15 6.70
C LEU A 11 2.70 0.01 7.90
N LEU A 12 2.53 -1.05 8.70
CA LEU A 12 3.43 -1.44 9.79
C LEU A 12 4.79 -1.93 9.25
N LEU A 13 4.81 -2.69 8.15
CA LEU A 13 6.05 -3.16 7.52
C LEU A 13 6.81 -2.04 6.77
N THR A 14 6.08 -1.09 6.16
CA THR A 14 6.64 0.14 5.56
C THR A 14 7.18 1.04 6.66
N PHE A 15 6.57 1.04 7.85
CA PHE A 15 7.08 1.77 9.02
C PHE A 15 8.42 1.20 9.52
N PHE A 16 8.62 -0.11 9.48
CA PHE A 16 9.91 -0.75 9.79
C PHE A 16 10.97 -0.52 8.71
N LEU A 17 10.57 -0.35 7.45
CA LEU A 17 11.47 0.02 6.35
C LEU A 17 11.95 1.48 6.42
N VAL A 18 11.20 2.37 7.09
CA VAL A 18 11.57 3.79 7.29
C VAL A 18 12.70 3.97 8.32
N LEU A 19 13.04 2.92 9.09
CA LEU A 19 14.12 2.94 10.10
C LEU A 19 15.39 2.18 9.70
N GLN A 20 15.43 1.61 8.49
CA GLN A 20 16.72 1.27 7.88
C GLN A 20 17.52 2.58 7.73
N PRO A 21 18.80 2.65 8.15
CA PRO A 21 19.62 3.80 7.80
C PRO A 21 19.53 4.00 6.30
N ALA A 22 19.17 5.20 5.88
CA ALA A 22 18.95 5.58 4.49
C ALA A 22 20.21 5.34 3.64
N PHE A 23 20.36 4.11 3.16
CA PHE A 23 21.20 3.72 2.05
C PHE A 23 20.30 3.00 1.06
N ALA A 24 20.43 3.39 -0.21
CA ALA A 24 19.59 3.01 -1.35
C ALA A 24 18.21 3.70 -1.40
N GLN A 25 18.20 5.02 -1.66
CA GLN A 25 17.12 5.56 -2.47
C GLN A 25 17.40 5.20 -3.93
N ALA A 26 16.44 4.48 -4.53
CA ALA A 26 16.31 4.28 -5.96
C ALA A 26 16.16 5.64 -6.65
N GLN A 27 17.28 6.23 -7.06
CA GLN A 27 17.29 7.02 -8.29
C GLN A 27 16.83 6.06 -9.39
N GLY A 28 15.84 6.45 -10.20
CA GLY A 28 15.33 5.60 -11.28
C GLY A 28 16.48 4.99 -12.06
N LEU A 29 16.60 3.66 -12.01
CA LEU A 29 17.74 2.97 -12.59
C LEU A 29 17.70 3.17 -14.12
N THR A 30 18.80 3.68 -14.68
CA THR A 30 18.96 3.88 -16.12
C THR A 30 20.24 3.20 -16.59
N LEU A 31 20.29 2.80 -17.86
CA LEU A 31 21.50 2.21 -18.46
C LEU A 31 22.71 3.14 -18.34
N ASN A 32 22.51 4.45 -18.43
CA ASN A 32 23.58 5.44 -18.22
C ASN A 32 24.10 5.44 -16.78
N ARG A 33 23.22 5.22 -15.79
CA ARG A 33 23.63 5.08 -14.39
C ARG A 33 24.43 3.80 -14.17
N ILE A 34 24.00 2.67 -14.76
CA ILE A 34 24.71 1.40 -14.72
C ILE A 34 26.11 1.54 -15.35
N LYS A 35 26.20 2.17 -16.52
CA LYS A 35 27.48 2.50 -17.17
C LYS A 35 28.39 3.33 -16.25
N SER A 36 27.88 4.40 -15.64
CA SER A 36 28.67 5.25 -14.72
C SER A 36 29.25 4.42 -13.57
N LEU A 37 28.42 3.56 -12.96
CA LEU A 37 28.86 2.70 -11.86
C LEU A 37 29.91 1.68 -12.30
N LEU A 38 29.81 1.13 -13.51
CA LEU A 38 30.82 0.23 -14.09
C LEU A 38 32.15 0.95 -14.36
N VAL A 39 32.10 2.18 -14.90
CA VAL A 39 33.30 3.02 -15.11
C VAL A 39 33.95 3.36 -13.76
N GLU A 40 33.16 3.76 -12.76
CA GLU A 40 33.65 3.99 -11.40
C GLU A 40 34.22 2.71 -10.77
N ALA A 41 33.64 1.54 -11.10
CA ALA A 41 34.13 0.21 -10.79
C ALA A 41 35.31 -0.24 -11.68
N GLY A 42 35.98 0.67 -12.40
CA GLY A 42 37.22 0.38 -13.11
C GLY A 42 37.06 -0.24 -14.50
N PHE A 43 35.84 -0.50 -14.96
CA PHE A 43 35.54 -0.94 -16.32
C PHE A 43 35.37 0.28 -17.24
N LYS A 44 36.49 0.91 -17.59
CA LYS A 44 36.52 2.21 -18.28
C LYS A 44 35.88 2.18 -19.68
N ASP A 45 35.86 1.02 -20.32
CA ASP A 45 35.37 0.83 -21.68
C ASP A 45 33.87 0.46 -21.75
N ALA A 46 33.16 0.53 -20.61
CA ALA A 46 31.73 0.28 -20.57
C ALA A 46 30.96 1.28 -21.45
N ARG A 47 30.11 0.77 -22.36
CA ARG A 47 29.32 1.58 -23.31
C ARG A 47 27.86 1.14 -23.33
N VAL A 48 26.96 2.06 -23.69
CA VAL A 48 25.53 1.73 -23.89
C VAL A 48 25.31 1.47 -25.38
N GLU A 49 24.71 0.34 -25.73
CA GLU A 49 24.42 -0.09 -27.11
C GLU A 49 23.12 -0.91 -27.12
N ASP A 50 22.17 -0.59 -28.01
CA ASP A 50 20.90 -1.30 -28.21
C ASP A 50 20.15 -1.75 -26.92
N SER A 51 20.06 -0.82 -25.96
CA SER A 51 19.39 -1.01 -24.65
C SER A 51 20.15 -1.89 -23.64
N LEU A 52 21.43 -2.14 -23.89
CA LEU A 52 22.34 -2.86 -23.00
C LEU A 52 23.54 -1.98 -22.61
N VAL A 53 24.20 -2.30 -21.50
CA VAL A 53 25.54 -1.80 -21.20
C VAL A 53 26.54 -2.90 -21.49
N LEU A 54 27.43 -2.70 -22.46
CA LEU A 54 28.45 -3.65 -22.86
C LEU A 54 29.77 -3.34 -22.16
N VAL A 55 30.43 -4.37 -21.65
CA VAL A 55 31.78 -4.33 -21.07
C VAL A 55 32.64 -5.36 -21.81
N ASP A 56 33.65 -4.90 -22.53
CA ASP A 56 34.59 -5.75 -23.26
C ASP A 56 35.86 -6.03 -22.44
N GLY A 57 36.73 -6.90 -22.94
CA GLY A 57 38.07 -7.07 -22.38
C GLY A 57 38.11 -7.89 -21.10
N LEU A 58 37.09 -8.73 -20.85
CA LEU A 58 36.94 -9.43 -19.58
C LEU A 58 37.64 -10.80 -19.59
N GLY A 59 38.44 -11.05 -18.56
CA GLY A 59 39.07 -12.35 -18.31
C GLY A 59 40.13 -12.76 -19.33
N ARG A 60 40.56 -14.02 -19.25
CA ARG A 60 41.57 -14.60 -20.16
C ARG A 60 41.04 -14.77 -21.59
N PHE A 61 39.72 -14.89 -21.75
CA PHE A 61 39.06 -15.11 -23.04
C PHE A 61 38.59 -13.82 -23.75
N ASP A 62 38.93 -12.63 -23.24
CA ASP A 62 38.58 -11.35 -23.88
C ASP A 62 37.06 -11.22 -24.13
N SER A 63 36.29 -11.66 -23.13
CA SER A 63 34.84 -11.83 -23.22
C SER A 63 34.12 -10.48 -23.11
N GLN A 64 32.91 -10.43 -23.68
CA GLN A 64 32.00 -9.30 -23.53
C GLN A 64 30.89 -9.68 -22.55
N ALA A 65 30.62 -8.83 -21.57
CA ALA A 65 29.41 -8.92 -20.75
C ALA A 65 28.42 -7.84 -21.19
N ALA A 66 27.17 -8.24 -21.40
CA ALA A 66 26.05 -7.37 -21.65
C ALA A 66 25.19 -7.24 -20.39
N VAL A 67 24.89 -6.01 -19.99
CA VAL A 67 24.02 -5.73 -18.85
C VAL A 67 22.71 -5.13 -19.33
N GLY A 68 21.63 -5.90 -19.21
CA GLY A 68 20.27 -5.49 -19.58
C GLY A 68 19.42 -5.15 -18.36
N LEU A 69 18.45 -4.26 -18.53
CA LEU A 69 17.49 -3.87 -17.50
C LEU A 69 16.08 -4.30 -17.95
N ALA A 70 15.30 -4.92 -17.08
CA ALA A 70 13.91 -5.27 -17.36
C ALA A 70 13.05 -4.02 -17.60
N GLU A 71 11.97 -4.16 -18.37
CA GLU A 71 11.08 -3.03 -18.71
C GLU A 71 10.45 -2.37 -17.47
N ASP A 72 10.12 -3.16 -16.47
CA ASP A 72 9.59 -2.72 -15.16
C ASP A 72 10.68 -2.20 -14.21
N LYS A 73 11.95 -2.28 -14.63
CA LYS A 73 13.17 -1.91 -13.90
C LYS A 73 13.35 -2.62 -12.56
N SER A 74 12.62 -3.71 -12.31
CA SER A 74 12.70 -4.45 -11.04
C SER A 74 13.97 -5.29 -10.97
N THR A 75 14.45 -5.76 -12.12
CA THR A 75 15.62 -6.64 -12.23
C THR A 75 16.56 -6.19 -13.34
N PHE A 76 17.82 -6.57 -13.21
CA PHE A 76 18.81 -6.45 -14.28
C PHE A 76 19.53 -7.78 -14.49
N MET A 77 19.97 -8.01 -15.72
CA MET A 77 20.61 -9.25 -16.14
C MET A 77 22.01 -8.95 -16.64
N ILE A 78 22.98 -9.80 -16.29
CA ILE A 78 24.31 -9.83 -16.89
C ILE A 78 24.39 -11.09 -17.73
N SER A 79 24.73 -10.97 -19.01
CA SER A 79 24.84 -12.11 -19.91
C SER A 79 25.96 -11.99 -20.94
N THR A 80 26.34 -13.11 -21.54
CA THR A 80 27.14 -13.17 -22.78
C THR A 80 26.53 -14.22 -23.69
N ASN A 81 26.61 -13.98 -25.01
CA ASN A 81 26.17 -14.93 -26.02
C ASN A 81 27.33 -15.27 -26.96
N TRP A 82 27.57 -16.56 -27.17
CA TRP A 82 28.53 -17.08 -28.15
C TRP A 82 27.84 -18.00 -29.14
N ASP A 83 28.00 -17.71 -30.43
CA ASP A 83 27.46 -18.55 -31.49
C ASP A 83 28.14 -19.92 -31.49
N ILE A 84 27.34 -20.96 -31.73
CA ILE A 84 27.78 -22.34 -31.86
C ILE A 84 27.66 -22.72 -33.34
N PRO A 85 28.78 -22.87 -34.08
CA PRO A 85 28.76 -23.29 -35.47
C PRO A 85 27.95 -24.58 -35.65
N ALA A 86 27.13 -24.64 -36.71
CA ALA A 86 26.20 -25.76 -36.94
C ALA A 86 26.91 -27.14 -36.91
N GLU A 87 28.13 -27.22 -37.43
CA GLU A 87 28.96 -28.43 -37.43
C GLU A 87 29.47 -28.83 -36.04
N LYS A 88 29.44 -27.92 -35.06
CA LYS A 88 29.91 -28.12 -33.67
C LYS A 88 28.79 -28.38 -32.67
N GLN A 89 27.52 -28.21 -33.06
CA GLN A 89 26.37 -28.40 -32.15
C GLN A 89 26.22 -29.82 -31.60
N LYS A 90 26.80 -30.83 -32.28
CA LYS A 90 26.83 -32.20 -31.75
C LYS A 90 27.89 -32.44 -30.68
N ALA A 91 28.84 -31.51 -30.53
CA ALA A 91 29.92 -31.57 -29.54
C ALA A 91 29.60 -30.78 -28.26
N ILE A 92 28.36 -30.30 -28.10
CA ILE A 92 27.94 -29.52 -26.94
C ILE A 92 28.09 -30.37 -25.66
N PRO A 93 28.88 -29.95 -24.66
CA PRO A 93 29.10 -30.68 -23.42
C PRO A 93 27.95 -30.41 -22.42
N ALA A 94 26.71 -30.72 -22.83
CA ALA A 94 25.49 -30.38 -22.09
C ALA A 94 25.49 -30.89 -20.64
N LEU A 95 26.05 -32.08 -20.39
CA LEU A 95 26.13 -32.64 -19.03
C LEU A 95 27.11 -31.85 -18.14
N LYS A 96 28.23 -31.36 -18.69
CA LYS A 96 29.16 -30.51 -17.94
C LYS A 96 28.54 -29.14 -17.64
N MET A 97 27.80 -28.57 -18.59
CA MET A 97 27.04 -27.33 -18.39
C MET A 97 25.98 -27.48 -17.28
N LEU A 98 25.21 -28.57 -17.28
CA LEU A 98 24.24 -28.86 -16.22
C LEU A 98 24.91 -29.08 -14.84
N THR A 99 26.10 -29.68 -14.83
CA THR A 99 26.88 -29.86 -13.60
C THR A 99 27.39 -28.51 -13.07
N ALA A 100 27.86 -27.62 -13.95
CA ALA A 100 28.28 -26.27 -13.58
C ALA A 100 27.11 -25.42 -13.05
N ASN A 101 25.90 -25.59 -13.61
CA ASN A 101 24.67 -24.94 -13.12
C ASN A 101 24.26 -25.36 -11.71
N SER A 102 24.74 -26.50 -11.21
CA SER A 102 24.35 -27.02 -9.89
C SER A 102 25.03 -26.29 -8.72
N TYR A 103 26.08 -25.50 -8.99
CA TYR A 103 26.89 -24.83 -7.96
C TYR A 103 27.31 -23.38 -8.32
N GLY A 104 26.89 -22.87 -9.49
CA GLY A 104 27.34 -21.58 -10.04
C GLY A 104 26.40 -20.40 -9.81
N TYR A 105 26.96 -19.19 -9.76
CA TYR A 105 26.21 -17.92 -9.70
C TYR A 105 25.63 -17.50 -11.06
N PHE A 106 26.24 -17.95 -12.16
CA PHE A 106 25.77 -17.76 -13.52
C PHE A 106 25.34 -19.11 -14.11
N VAL A 107 24.28 -19.07 -14.91
CA VAL A 107 23.66 -20.24 -15.54
C VAL A 107 24.09 -20.33 -17.00
N PHE A 108 24.52 -21.52 -17.41
CA PHE A 108 24.78 -21.90 -18.79
C PHE A 108 23.47 -22.34 -19.44
N ALA A 109 23.08 -21.67 -20.52
CA ALA A 109 21.89 -21.93 -21.30
C ALA A 109 22.22 -22.02 -22.80
N LEU A 110 21.40 -22.76 -23.54
CA LEU A 110 21.45 -22.79 -25.00
C LEU A 110 20.24 -22.02 -25.53
N VAL A 111 20.48 -21.09 -26.44
CA VAL A 111 19.45 -20.19 -26.99
C VAL A 111 19.51 -20.27 -28.52
N GLY A 112 18.36 -20.43 -29.17
CA GLY A 112 18.27 -20.53 -30.64
C GLY A 112 17.87 -21.93 -31.13
N ASP A 113 17.61 -22.03 -32.43
CA ASP A 113 17.18 -23.26 -33.10
C ASP A 113 18.39 -24.13 -33.54
N GLU A 114 18.16 -25.40 -33.85
CA GLU A 114 19.18 -26.33 -34.36
C GLU A 114 19.76 -25.79 -35.69
N GLY A 115 21.05 -25.43 -35.70
CA GLY A 115 21.73 -24.72 -36.79
C GLY A 115 22.17 -23.28 -36.46
N GLU A 116 21.53 -22.63 -35.47
CA GLU A 116 21.82 -21.26 -35.00
C GLU A 116 21.92 -21.17 -33.46
N LEU A 117 22.17 -22.30 -32.80
CA LEU A 117 22.36 -22.38 -31.36
C LEU A 117 23.47 -21.42 -30.91
N SER A 118 23.21 -20.73 -29.80
CA SER A 118 24.16 -19.89 -29.08
C SER A 118 24.27 -20.36 -27.64
N LEU A 119 25.49 -20.33 -27.10
CA LEU A 119 25.73 -20.49 -25.67
C LEU A 119 25.48 -19.13 -25.00
N ASN A 120 24.48 -19.09 -24.12
CA ASN A 120 24.24 -17.97 -23.23
C ASN A 120 24.76 -18.32 -21.82
N ILE A 121 25.48 -17.39 -21.19
CA ILE A 121 25.85 -17.47 -19.78
C ILE A 121 25.26 -16.25 -19.09
N GLU A 122 24.33 -16.45 -18.16
CA GLU A 122 23.54 -15.35 -17.60
C GLU A 122 23.33 -15.44 -16.07
N ALA A 123 23.12 -14.27 -15.45
CA ALA A 123 22.65 -14.15 -14.08
C ALA A 123 21.71 -12.95 -13.97
N THR A 124 20.62 -13.12 -13.21
CA THR A 124 19.62 -12.07 -12.96
C THR A 124 19.72 -11.60 -11.52
N TYR A 125 19.66 -10.28 -11.33
CA TYR A 125 19.81 -9.62 -10.04
C TYR A 125 18.67 -8.65 -9.78
N ASP A 126 18.34 -8.45 -8.51
CA ASP A 126 17.42 -7.41 -8.07
C ASP A 126 18.06 -6.02 -8.24
N SER A 127 17.33 -5.10 -8.87
CA SER A 127 17.78 -3.73 -9.16
C SER A 127 18.06 -2.89 -7.90
N SER A 128 17.42 -3.20 -6.76
CA SER A 128 17.64 -2.53 -5.49
C SER A 128 19.04 -2.77 -4.91
N LEU A 129 19.68 -3.87 -5.31
CA LEU A 129 21.02 -4.26 -4.86
C LEU A 129 22.14 -3.60 -5.67
N ILE A 130 21.78 -2.80 -6.68
CA ILE A 130 22.78 -2.26 -7.60
C ILE A 130 23.66 -1.22 -6.92
N SER A 131 24.96 -1.51 -6.92
CA SER A 131 26.00 -0.62 -6.42
C SER A 131 27.27 -0.84 -7.21
N LYS A 132 28.20 0.12 -7.15
CA LYS A 132 29.54 -0.02 -7.74
C LYS A 132 30.23 -1.32 -7.29
N THR A 133 30.16 -1.63 -6.00
CA THR A 133 30.79 -2.82 -5.41
C THR A 133 30.12 -4.11 -5.89
N MET A 134 28.78 -4.12 -5.95
CA MET A 134 28.03 -5.28 -6.42
C MET A 134 28.28 -5.54 -7.90
N LEU A 135 28.21 -4.51 -8.76
CA LEU A 135 28.51 -4.65 -10.19
C LEU A 135 29.95 -5.10 -10.44
N ARG A 136 30.91 -4.57 -9.68
CA ARG A 136 32.29 -5.06 -9.71
C ARG A 136 32.36 -6.56 -9.42
N LYS A 137 31.79 -6.98 -8.29
CA LYS A 137 31.82 -8.38 -7.87
C LYS A 137 31.10 -9.29 -8.86
N ALA A 138 29.97 -8.86 -9.41
CA ALA A 138 29.21 -9.64 -10.38
C ALA A 138 29.98 -9.82 -11.71
N ILE A 139 30.69 -8.80 -12.19
CA ILE A 139 31.57 -8.93 -13.36
C ILE A 139 32.82 -9.78 -13.05
N GLU A 140 33.39 -9.67 -11.84
CA GLU A 140 34.48 -10.55 -11.38
C GLU A 140 34.03 -12.03 -11.31
N GLN A 141 32.81 -12.28 -10.80
CA GLN A 141 32.20 -13.61 -10.77
C GLN A 141 31.84 -14.13 -12.18
N PHE A 142 31.43 -13.24 -13.09
CA PHE A 142 31.27 -13.59 -14.49
C PHE A 142 32.61 -14.05 -15.09
N VAL A 143 33.68 -13.28 -14.87
CA VAL A 143 35.04 -13.65 -15.30
C VAL A 143 35.48 -14.97 -14.68
N GLU A 144 35.23 -15.20 -13.39
CA GLU A 144 35.53 -16.47 -12.72
C GLU A 144 34.72 -17.63 -13.28
N THR A 145 33.43 -17.40 -13.60
CA THR A 145 32.57 -18.44 -14.18
C THR A 145 32.99 -18.78 -15.58
N VAL A 146 33.38 -17.78 -16.37
CA VAL A 146 34.04 -18.00 -17.66
C VAL A 146 35.40 -18.64 -17.37
N ASP A 147 36.45 -17.93 -17.01
CA ASP A 147 37.80 -18.47 -16.89
C ASP A 147 37.95 -19.78 -16.08
N GLY A 148 37.13 -20.02 -15.04
CA GLY A 148 37.14 -21.22 -14.20
C GLY A 148 36.44 -22.46 -14.80
N ASN A 149 35.60 -22.31 -15.82
CA ASN A 149 34.97 -23.42 -16.53
C ASN A 149 35.59 -23.65 -17.92
N GLU A 150 36.87 -23.35 -18.10
CA GLU A 150 37.57 -23.43 -19.38
C GLU A 150 37.42 -24.79 -20.09
N GLU A 151 37.29 -25.89 -19.35
CA GLU A 151 37.04 -27.22 -19.91
C GLU A 151 35.71 -27.32 -20.68
N ILE A 152 34.73 -26.46 -20.40
CA ILE A 152 33.44 -26.47 -21.09
C ILE A 152 33.63 -26.02 -22.53
N TRP A 153 34.36 -24.95 -22.83
CA TRP A 153 34.53 -24.46 -24.22
C TRP A 153 35.86 -24.82 -24.88
N ASN A 154 36.92 -25.14 -24.13
CA ASN A 154 38.18 -25.58 -24.73
C ASN A 154 38.18 -27.06 -25.15
N THR A 155 37.23 -27.86 -24.67
CA THR A 155 37.00 -29.21 -25.21
C THR A 155 36.36 -29.06 -26.59
N ASP A 156 37.08 -29.47 -27.65
CA ASP A 156 36.63 -29.48 -29.05
C ASP A 156 36.32 -28.12 -29.73
N LYS A 157 36.52 -26.98 -29.03
CA LYS A 157 36.32 -25.60 -29.52
C LYS A 157 34.98 -25.44 -30.24
N TRP A 158 33.91 -25.81 -29.54
CA TRP A 158 32.58 -25.88 -30.12
C TRP A 158 31.87 -24.52 -30.18
N VAL A 159 32.35 -23.52 -29.45
CA VAL A 159 31.95 -22.12 -29.56
C VAL A 159 32.95 -21.36 -30.43
N ALA A 160 32.51 -20.36 -31.18
CA ALA A 160 33.40 -19.55 -32.00
C ALA A 160 34.47 -18.86 -31.13
N GLU A 161 35.76 -19.01 -31.47
CA GLU A 161 36.86 -18.29 -30.81
C GLU A 161 36.74 -16.79 -31.10
N GLY A 162 36.13 -16.03 -30.20
CA GLY A 162 35.96 -14.60 -30.36
C GLY A 162 37.30 -13.86 -30.24
N LYS A 163 37.61 -13.00 -31.22
CA LYS A 163 38.24 -11.67 -31.00
C LYS A 163 37.89 -10.72 -32.15
N GLY A 164 37.13 -9.67 -31.84
CA GLY A 164 37.11 -8.38 -32.55
C GLY A 164 36.74 -8.33 -34.04
N ALA A 165 35.51 -7.90 -34.36
CA ALA A 165 35.25 -6.98 -35.48
C ALA A 165 33.85 -6.34 -35.37
N LYS A 166 33.78 -5.02 -35.24
CA LYS A 166 32.63 -4.18 -35.70
C LYS A 166 32.85 -3.87 -37.19
N PRO A 167 31.82 -3.66 -38.07
CA PRO A 167 30.97 -2.45 -37.99
C PRO A 167 29.50 -2.53 -38.51
N GLU A 168 28.58 -1.91 -37.75
CA GLU A 168 27.46 -0.98 -38.08
C GLU A 168 26.39 -1.26 -39.20
N PRO A 169 25.27 -0.49 -39.27
CA PRO A 169 23.91 -0.89 -38.87
C PRO A 169 22.93 -1.07 -40.07
N ALA A 170 21.83 -1.82 -39.89
CA ALA A 170 20.71 -1.75 -40.85
C ALA A 170 19.32 -1.97 -40.21
N LYS A 171 18.45 -0.96 -40.34
CA LYS A 171 16.97 -0.99 -40.32
C LYS A 171 16.47 -0.48 -41.69
N PRO A 172 15.21 -0.71 -42.14
CA PRO A 172 14.30 -1.85 -41.97
C PRO A 172 13.56 -2.32 -43.27
N ALA A 173 13.00 -3.55 -43.20
CA ALA A 173 11.77 -4.12 -43.83
C ALA A 173 11.70 -4.61 -45.31
N VAL A 174 11.35 -5.90 -45.53
CA VAL A 174 10.03 -6.49 -46.00
C VAL A 174 10.19 -7.90 -46.67
N ALA A 175 9.38 -8.87 -46.16
CA ALA A 175 8.77 -10.11 -46.72
C ALA A 175 9.54 -11.33 -47.35
N LYS A 176 8.97 -12.53 -47.07
CA LYS A 176 9.41 -13.96 -47.21
C LYS A 176 9.74 -14.51 -48.63
N PRO A 177 10.40 -15.68 -48.70
CA PRO A 177 9.69 -16.95 -49.02
C PRO A 177 9.99 -18.12 -48.05
N GLN A 178 9.08 -19.10 -48.00
CA GLN A 178 8.88 -20.11 -46.94
C GLN A 178 9.57 -21.48 -47.24
N PRO A 179 10.11 -22.21 -46.22
CA PRO A 179 10.71 -23.55 -46.38
C PRO A 179 9.72 -24.73 -46.22
N PRO A 180 10.14 -25.99 -46.46
CA PRO A 180 9.26 -27.15 -46.63
C PRO A 180 8.39 -27.47 -45.41
N ALA A 181 7.12 -27.73 -45.71
CA ALA A 181 5.97 -27.53 -44.83
C ALA A 181 5.86 -28.44 -43.60
N ALA A 182 6.66 -29.50 -43.45
CA ALA A 182 6.40 -30.51 -42.43
C ALA A 182 7.15 -30.30 -41.10
N LEU A 183 8.44 -29.94 -41.12
CA LEU A 183 9.23 -29.69 -39.90
C LEU A 183 9.12 -28.24 -39.42
N ALA A 184 8.98 -27.29 -40.35
CA ALA A 184 8.75 -25.88 -40.00
C ALA A 184 7.37 -25.66 -39.36
N GLN A 185 6.35 -26.48 -39.67
CA GLN A 185 5.02 -26.34 -39.05
C GLN A 185 4.98 -26.83 -37.59
N SER A 186 5.77 -27.84 -37.22
CA SER A 186 5.76 -28.35 -35.84
C SER A 186 6.55 -27.46 -34.88
N VAL A 187 7.70 -26.95 -35.33
CA VAL A 187 8.54 -26.03 -34.54
C VAL A 187 7.97 -24.61 -34.55
N ALA A 188 7.45 -24.11 -35.68
CA ALA A 188 6.77 -22.80 -35.69
C ALA A 188 5.43 -22.81 -34.94
N ALA A 189 4.69 -23.92 -34.86
CA ALA A 189 3.49 -23.99 -34.02
C ALA A 189 3.83 -23.98 -32.52
N ALA A 190 4.96 -24.59 -32.14
CA ALA A 190 5.45 -24.56 -30.76
C ALA A 190 6.00 -23.17 -30.38
N VAL A 191 6.80 -22.54 -31.24
CA VAL A 191 7.37 -21.20 -31.02
C VAL A 191 6.32 -20.09 -31.14
N ALA A 192 5.34 -20.19 -32.04
CA ALA A 192 4.22 -19.25 -32.12
C ALA A 192 3.24 -19.35 -30.94
N ALA A 193 3.15 -20.52 -30.28
CA ALA A 193 2.37 -20.69 -29.05
C ALA A 193 3.05 -20.02 -27.83
N VAL A 194 4.39 -19.97 -27.81
CA VAL A 194 5.16 -19.25 -26.79
C VAL A 194 5.16 -17.73 -27.06
N ALA A 195 5.08 -17.30 -28.33
CA ALA A 195 5.06 -15.89 -28.70
C ALA A 195 3.67 -15.19 -28.61
N ARG A 196 2.57 -15.94 -28.46
CA ARG A 196 1.23 -15.35 -28.30
C ARG A 196 0.74 -15.57 -26.87
N PRO A 197 0.62 -14.50 -26.05
CA PRO A 197 0.06 -14.64 -24.72
C PRO A 197 -1.38 -15.16 -24.84
N LEU A 198 -1.72 -16.15 -24.00
CA LEU A 198 -3.08 -16.64 -23.88
C LEU A 198 -3.97 -15.47 -23.45
N ALA A 199 -4.96 -15.14 -24.27
CA ALA A 199 -5.75 -13.93 -24.10
C ALA A 199 -7.22 -14.14 -24.48
N MET A 200 -8.07 -13.26 -23.93
CA MET A 200 -9.47 -13.10 -24.30
C MET A 200 -9.64 -11.72 -24.97
N PRO A 201 -9.23 -11.55 -26.24
CA PRO A 201 -9.24 -10.25 -26.91
C PRO A 201 -10.63 -9.61 -27.00
N ARG A 202 -11.69 -10.42 -26.90
CA ARG A 202 -13.06 -9.93 -26.85
C ARG A 202 -13.86 -10.70 -25.82
N LEU A 203 -14.35 -9.98 -24.81
CA LEU A 203 -15.19 -10.50 -23.75
C LEU A 203 -16.30 -9.46 -23.48
N LEU A 204 -17.56 -9.80 -23.72
CA LEU A 204 -18.69 -8.87 -23.59
C LEU A 204 -20.05 -9.56 -23.43
N PHE A 205 -21.04 -8.80 -22.95
CA PHE A 205 -22.44 -9.22 -22.99
C PHE A 205 -23.03 -9.02 -24.39
N ALA A 206 -23.69 -10.06 -24.91
CA ALA A 206 -24.37 -10.05 -26.19
C ALA A 206 -25.89 -9.96 -26.03
N SER A 207 -26.55 -9.33 -27.00
CA SER A 207 -28.01 -9.19 -27.08
C SER A 207 -28.69 -10.35 -27.82
N ARG A 208 -27.93 -11.13 -28.60
CA ARG A 208 -28.37 -12.35 -29.29
C ARG A 208 -27.20 -13.32 -29.43
N LYS A 209 -27.52 -14.61 -29.65
CA LYS A 209 -26.50 -15.64 -29.90
C LYS A 209 -25.73 -15.30 -31.17
N ALA A 210 -24.41 -15.44 -31.11
CA ALA A 210 -23.55 -15.29 -32.29
C ALA A 210 -23.79 -16.46 -33.25
N ASN A 211 -23.85 -16.17 -34.54
CA ASN A 211 -23.96 -17.18 -35.60
C ASN A 211 -22.58 -17.60 -36.14
N GLY A 212 -21.50 -17.00 -35.65
CA GLY A 212 -20.14 -17.26 -36.07
C GLY A 212 -19.11 -16.44 -35.30
N PHE A 213 -17.83 -16.71 -35.55
CA PHE A 213 -16.73 -15.91 -35.01
C PHE A 213 -16.81 -14.47 -35.52
N GLY A 214 -16.60 -13.48 -34.63
CA GLY A 214 -16.74 -12.05 -34.93
C GLY A 214 -18.18 -11.56 -35.09
N ASP A 215 -19.20 -12.42 -35.05
CA ASP A 215 -20.62 -12.04 -35.12
C ASP A 215 -21.12 -11.52 -33.76
N VAL A 216 -20.74 -10.27 -33.46
CA VAL A 216 -20.97 -9.65 -32.16
C VAL A 216 -22.11 -8.65 -32.22
N ALA A 217 -23.13 -8.85 -31.39
CA ALA A 217 -24.19 -7.88 -31.12
C ALA A 217 -24.12 -7.43 -29.65
N PRO A 218 -23.25 -6.45 -29.29
CA PRO A 218 -23.07 -6.06 -27.90
C PRO A 218 -24.37 -5.56 -27.28
N ARG A 219 -24.63 -5.95 -26.03
CA ARG A 219 -25.77 -5.44 -25.27
C ARG A 219 -25.45 -3.98 -24.87
N PRO A 220 -26.38 -3.02 -25.08
CA PRO A 220 -26.14 -1.61 -24.79
C PRO A 220 -26.09 -1.29 -23.28
N SER A 221 -26.50 -2.23 -22.43
CA SER A 221 -26.48 -2.09 -20.98
C SER A 221 -26.10 -3.42 -20.33
N ALA A 222 -25.25 -3.35 -19.30
CA ALA A 222 -24.92 -4.47 -18.43
C ALA A 222 -25.90 -4.62 -17.26
N ALA A 223 -27.11 -4.04 -17.36
CA ALA A 223 -28.21 -4.27 -16.42
C ALA A 223 -29.12 -5.41 -16.89
N PHE A 224 -29.33 -6.40 -16.01
CA PHE A 224 -30.12 -7.60 -16.26
C PHE A 224 -31.23 -7.72 -15.23
N PRO A 225 -32.50 -7.87 -15.63
CA PRO A 225 -33.56 -8.25 -14.70
C PRO A 225 -33.19 -9.54 -13.94
N GLN A 226 -33.64 -9.66 -12.70
CA GLN A 226 -33.39 -10.85 -11.88
C GLN A 226 -33.88 -12.11 -12.59
N GLY A 227 -33.01 -13.10 -12.71
CA GLY A 227 -33.28 -14.34 -13.45
C GLY A 227 -33.21 -14.23 -14.97
N ASP A 228 -32.89 -13.07 -15.54
CA ASP A 228 -32.65 -12.90 -16.97
C ASP A 228 -31.41 -13.71 -17.42
N THR A 229 -31.40 -14.10 -18.69
CA THR A 229 -30.27 -14.85 -19.24
C THR A 229 -29.15 -13.89 -19.65
N LEU A 230 -28.00 -14.03 -19.02
CA LEU A 230 -26.77 -13.38 -19.41
C LEU A 230 -26.17 -14.18 -20.55
N LEU A 231 -26.14 -13.55 -21.73
CA LEU A 231 -25.48 -14.11 -22.89
C LEU A 231 -24.12 -13.44 -23.04
N VAL A 232 -23.05 -14.22 -22.96
CA VAL A 232 -21.68 -13.74 -23.05
C VAL A 232 -21.04 -14.26 -24.32
N TYR A 233 -20.32 -13.37 -25.01
CA TYR A 233 -19.49 -13.70 -26.15
C TYR A 233 -18.01 -13.53 -25.77
N LEU A 234 -17.23 -14.59 -25.96
CA LEU A 234 -15.81 -14.66 -25.65
C LEU A 234 -15.05 -15.13 -26.88
N GLU A 235 -13.98 -14.44 -27.27
CA GLU A 235 -12.99 -14.90 -28.25
C GLU A 235 -11.75 -15.40 -27.52
N ALA A 236 -11.24 -16.57 -27.89
CA ALA A 236 -10.03 -17.15 -27.30
C ALA A 236 -8.86 -17.05 -28.28
N ALA A 237 -7.74 -16.49 -27.84
CA ALA A 237 -6.53 -16.36 -28.64
C ALA A 237 -5.29 -16.87 -27.91
N GLY A 238 -4.33 -17.40 -28.65
CA GLY A 238 -3.06 -17.88 -28.12
C GLY A 238 -3.12 -19.30 -27.54
N LEU A 239 -4.12 -20.11 -27.89
CA LEU A 239 -4.20 -21.52 -27.51
C LEU A 239 -3.18 -22.36 -28.28
N SER A 240 -2.58 -23.34 -27.61
CA SER A 240 -1.68 -24.31 -28.22
C SER A 240 -2.45 -25.23 -29.18
N VAL A 241 -1.76 -25.59 -30.25
CA VAL A 241 -2.20 -26.58 -31.24
C VAL A 241 -1.28 -27.78 -31.11
N ALA A 242 -1.83 -28.98 -30.90
CA ALA A 242 -1.07 -30.21 -30.83
C ALA A 242 -1.54 -31.21 -31.91
N PRO A 243 -0.71 -32.19 -32.31
CA PRO A 243 -1.18 -33.29 -33.16
C PRO A 243 -2.34 -34.06 -32.50
N GLY A 244 -3.36 -34.40 -33.30
CA GLY A 244 -4.52 -35.20 -32.90
C GLY A 244 -4.68 -36.47 -33.76
N GLU A 245 -5.74 -37.24 -33.51
CA GLU A 245 -6.02 -38.48 -34.26
C GLU A 245 -6.51 -38.18 -35.69
N GLY A 246 -6.24 -39.10 -36.62
CA GLY A 246 -6.73 -39.01 -38.00
C GLY A 246 -6.06 -37.93 -38.86
N GLY A 247 -4.86 -37.47 -38.49
CA GLY A 247 -4.10 -36.46 -39.25
C GLY A 247 -4.62 -35.02 -39.09
N LYS A 248 -5.54 -34.78 -38.16
CA LYS A 248 -5.99 -33.43 -37.76
C LYS A 248 -5.22 -32.96 -36.54
N ASN A 249 -5.04 -31.65 -36.42
CA ASN A 249 -4.52 -31.06 -35.19
C ASN A 249 -5.65 -30.92 -34.16
N ARG A 250 -5.32 -30.64 -32.90
CA ARG A 250 -6.28 -30.43 -31.83
C ARG A 250 -5.93 -29.20 -31.00
N VAL A 251 -6.96 -28.52 -30.51
CA VAL A 251 -6.86 -27.43 -29.54
C VAL A 251 -7.63 -27.83 -28.30
N GLY A 252 -7.04 -27.63 -27.13
CA GLY A 252 -7.67 -27.88 -25.83
C GLY A 252 -8.09 -26.59 -25.18
N ILE A 253 -9.39 -26.41 -24.93
CA ILE A 253 -9.96 -25.23 -24.29
C ILE A 253 -10.82 -25.63 -23.10
N ALA A 254 -10.50 -25.05 -21.94
CA ALA A 254 -11.39 -25.05 -20.79
C ALA A 254 -11.74 -23.61 -20.42
N VAL A 255 -13.03 -23.35 -20.22
CA VAL A 255 -13.58 -22.08 -19.75
C VAL A 255 -14.34 -22.36 -18.47
N ASP A 256 -13.87 -21.77 -17.39
CA ASP A 256 -14.63 -21.70 -16.15
C ASP A 256 -15.19 -20.29 -15.99
N TYR A 257 -16.32 -20.15 -15.31
CA TYR A 257 -16.80 -18.86 -14.83
C TYR A 257 -17.04 -18.88 -13.34
N GLU A 258 -16.99 -17.69 -12.76
CA GLU A 258 -17.31 -17.43 -11.36
C GLU A 258 -18.07 -16.11 -11.29
N VAL A 259 -19.14 -16.05 -10.50
CA VAL A 259 -19.76 -14.76 -10.21
C VAL A 259 -19.25 -14.27 -8.88
N ARG A 260 -18.70 -13.07 -8.91
CA ARG A 260 -18.19 -12.36 -7.75
C ARG A 260 -19.01 -11.12 -7.52
N THR A 261 -18.98 -10.65 -6.30
CA THR A 261 -19.42 -9.28 -6.01
C THR A 261 -18.32 -8.29 -6.41
N TRP A 262 -18.64 -7.00 -6.43
CA TRP A 262 -17.62 -5.96 -6.64
C TRP A 262 -16.46 -6.02 -5.62
N ALA A 263 -16.70 -6.60 -4.44
CA ALA A 263 -15.69 -6.86 -3.42
C ALA A 263 -14.83 -8.12 -3.68
N ARG A 264 -14.94 -8.72 -4.89
CA ARG A 264 -14.26 -9.96 -5.33
C ARG A 264 -14.65 -11.23 -4.57
N GLN A 265 -15.74 -11.21 -3.81
CA GLN A 265 -16.23 -12.38 -3.09
C GLN A 265 -17.10 -13.26 -3.99
N SER A 266 -16.80 -14.56 -4.04
CA SER A 266 -17.53 -15.55 -4.82
C SER A 266 -18.96 -15.69 -4.31
N VAL A 267 -19.94 -15.35 -5.13
CA VAL A 267 -21.38 -15.57 -4.87
C VAL A 267 -21.95 -16.72 -5.68
N TYR A 268 -21.31 -17.04 -6.80
CA TYR A 268 -21.44 -18.34 -7.45
C TYR A 268 -20.04 -18.91 -7.61
N ALA A 269 -19.77 -19.99 -6.88
CA ALA A 269 -18.51 -20.72 -6.93
C ALA A 269 -18.14 -21.07 -8.38
N ARG A 270 -16.84 -21.14 -8.63
CA ARG A 270 -16.29 -21.42 -9.96
C ARG A 270 -16.92 -22.70 -10.53
N LYS A 271 -17.48 -22.59 -11.73
CA LYS A 271 -18.07 -23.70 -12.48
C LYS A 271 -17.43 -23.79 -13.85
N THR A 272 -17.21 -25.01 -14.31
CA THR A 272 -16.79 -25.29 -15.67
C THR A 272 -17.97 -25.07 -16.62
N ASP A 273 -17.79 -24.13 -17.53
CA ASP A 273 -18.72 -23.80 -18.60
C ASP A 273 -18.47 -24.69 -19.82
N LEU A 274 -17.19 -24.88 -20.13
CA LEU A 274 -16.72 -25.62 -21.28
C LEU A 274 -15.41 -26.31 -20.92
N ASP A 275 -15.25 -27.59 -21.25
CA ASP A 275 -13.96 -28.26 -21.31
C ASP A 275 -14.00 -29.19 -22.52
N GLN A 276 -13.33 -28.79 -23.59
CA GLN A 276 -13.38 -29.48 -24.87
C GLN A 276 -12.02 -29.53 -25.54
N THR A 277 -11.77 -30.64 -26.22
CA THR A 277 -10.71 -30.75 -27.22
C THR A 277 -11.34 -30.77 -28.59
N VAL A 278 -11.01 -29.79 -29.41
CA VAL A 278 -11.62 -29.60 -30.74
C VAL A 278 -10.60 -29.97 -31.82
N PRO A 279 -10.96 -30.83 -32.80
CA PRO A 279 -10.10 -31.08 -33.95
C PRO A 279 -10.09 -29.85 -34.86
N VAL A 280 -8.91 -29.44 -35.32
CA VAL A 280 -8.70 -28.27 -36.17
C VAL A 280 -7.91 -28.65 -37.41
N GLU A 281 -8.24 -28.01 -38.54
CA GLU A 281 -7.55 -28.21 -39.81
C GLU A 281 -6.47 -27.14 -39.99
N GLY A 282 -5.22 -27.56 -40.16
CA GLY A 282 -4.05 -26.67 -40.27
C GLY A 282 -3.28 -26.47 -38.97
N ALA A 283 -2.08 -25.90 -39.07
CA ALA A 283 -1.14 -25.69 -37.94
C ALA A 283 -1.45 -24.44 -37.11
N GLU A 284 -2.40 -23.61 -37.54
CA GLU A 284 -2.79 -22.39 -36.82
C GLU A 284 -4.08 -22.61 -36.03
N GLN A 285 -4.18 -21.95 -34.86
CA GLN A 285 -5.40 -21.93 -34.06
C GLN A 285 -6.52 -21.27 -34.90
N PRO A 286 -7.65 -21.95 -35.16
CA PRO A 286 -8.76 -21.32 -35.85
C PRO A 286 -9.37 -20.22 -34.97
N PRO A 287 -10.08 -19.26 -35.58
CA PRO A 287 -10.85 -18.26 -34.84
C PRO A 287 -11.89 -18.95 -33.94
N LEU A 288 -11.59 -19.03 -32.64
CA LEU A 288 -12.40 -19.71 -31.64
C LEU A 288 -13.18 -18.69 -30.83
N TYR A 289 -14.49 -18.91 -30.74
CA TYR A 289 -15.37 -18.15 -29.87
C TYR A 289 -16.22 -19.10 -29.04
N VAL A 290 -16.60 -18.63 -27.86
CA VAL A 290 -17.53 -19.29 -26.95
C VAL A 290 -18.71 -18.36 -26.76
N THR A 291 -19.92 -18.90 -26.87
CA THR A 291 -21.13 -18.19 -26.48
C THR A 291 -21.75 -18.91 -25.29
N SER A 292 -21.68 -18.27 -24.13
CA SER A 292 -22.15 -18.81 -22.86
C SER A 292 -23.48 -18.15 -22.51
N ALA A 293 -24.52 -18.96 -22.31
CA ALA A 293 -25.82 -18.50 -21.86
C ALA A 293 -26.03 -18.98 -20.42
N MET A 294 -26.06 -18.05 -19.47
CA MET A 294 -26.16 -18.36 -18.05
C MET A 294 -27.26 -17.54 -17.41
N ALA A 295 -28.10 -18.16 -16.59
CA ALA A 295 -29.16 -17.50 -15.85
C ALA A 295 -28.95 -17.73 -14.36
N PHE A 296 -28.94 -16.64 -13.60
CA PHE A 296 -28.72 -16.69 -12.16
C PHE A 296 -30.01 -16.25 -11.46
N ARG A 297 -30.89 -17.22 -11.18
CA ARG A 297 -32.23 -16.95 -10.65
C ARG A 297 -32.22 -16.47 -9.19
N ASP A 298 -31.23 -16.91 -8.43
CA ASP A 298 -31.10 -16.60 -6.99
C ASP A 298 -30.20 -15.39 -6.72
N LEU A 299 -29.67 -14.77 -7.78
CA LEU A 299 -28.84 -13.57 -7.67
C LEU A 299 -29.73 -12.37 -7.31
N ALA A 300 -29.54 -11.81 -6.12
CA ALA A 300 -30.28 -10.64 -5.66
C ALA A 300 -29.96 -9.39 -6.51
N PRO A 301 -30.84 -8.37 -6.54
CA PRO A 301 -30.51 -7.09 -7.17
C PRO A 301 -29.25 -6.46 -6.56
N GLY A 302 -28.29 -6.07 -7.40
CA GLY A 302 -26.97 -5.59 -6.97
C GLY A 302 -25.93 -5.61 -8.09
N SER A 303 -24.72 -5.13 -7.80
CA SER A 303 -23.60 -5.10 -8.76
C SER A 303 -22.63 -6.26 -8.55
N TYR A 304 -22.32 -6.95 -9.64
CA TYR A 304 -21.54 -8.17 -9.67
C TYR A 304 -20.48 -8.10 -10.78
N VAL A 305 -19.48 -8.98 -10.68
CA VAL A 305 -18.46 -9.21 -11.70
C VAL A 305 -18.53 -10.67 -12.08
N LEU A 306 -18.80 -10.95 -13.36
CA LEU A 306 -18.69 -12.29 -13.92
C LEU A 306 -17.26 -12.47 -14.44
N THR A 307 -16.47 -13.28 -13.73
CA THR A 307 -15.08 -13.56 -14.09
C THR A 307 -15.02 -14.87 -14.89
N PHE A 308 -14.40 -14.83 -16.06
CA PHE A 308 -14.07 -16.00 -16.86
C PHE A 308 -12.59 -16.37 -16.70
N TYR A 309 -12.31 -17.66 -16.62
CA TYR A 309 -10.97 -18.24 -16.61
C TYR A 309 -10.83 -19.10 -17.85
N LEU A 310 -9.91 -18.71 -18.73
CA LEU A 310 -9.56 -19.47 -19.92
C LEU A 310 -8.30 -20.27 -19.63
N ARG A 311 -8.37 -21.59 -19.79
CA ARG A 311 -7.25 -22.51 -19.65
C ARG A 311 -7.01 -23.26 -20.96
N ASP A 312 -5.75 -23.24 -21.37
CA ASP A 312 -5.23 -24.11 -22.42
C ASP A 312 -4.96 -25.50 -21.81
N THR A 313 -5.79 -26.49 -22.15
CA THR A 313 -5.68 -27.82 -21.53
C THR A 313 -4.51 -28.65 -22.05
N LEU A 314 -3.76 -28.16 -23.05
CA LEU A 314 -2.60 -28.86 -23.61
C LEU A 314 -1.28 -28.51 -22.92
N ASN A 315 -1.15 -27.30 -22.37
CA ASN A 315 0.09 -26.83 -21.70
C ASN A 315 -0.16 -26.26 -20.29
N GLY A 316 -1.42 -26.14 -19.86
CA GLY A 316 -1.80 -25.66 -18.53
C GLY A 316 -1.77 -24.14 -18.36
N ARG A 317 -1.47 -23.34 -19.41
CA ARG A 317 -1.51 -21.88 -19.33
C ARG A 317 -2.92 -21.38 -19.05
N THR A 318 -3.03 -20.36 -18.22
CA THR A 318 -4.32 -19.76 -17.83
C THR A 318 -4.31 -18.24 -17.98
N THR A 319 -5.46 -17.67 -18.32
CA THR A 319 -5.73 -16.22 -18.32
C THR A 319 -7.15 -15.96 -17.80
N GLN A 320 -7.44 -14.73 -17.38
CA GLN A 320 -8.75 -14.38 -16.82
C GLN A 320 -9.27 -13.03 -17.35
N GLY A 321 -10.58 -12.84 -17.28
CA GLY A 321 -11.26 -11.65 -17.81
C GLY A 321 -12.57 -11.39 -17.08
N ASP A 322 -12.84 -10.11 -16.81
CA ASP A 322 -13.93 -9.66 -15.95
C ASP A 322 -15.03 -8.93 -16.73
N LEU A 323 -16.30 -9.29 -16.45
CA LEU A 323 -17.49 -8.61 -16.97
C LEU A 323 -18.35 -8.06 -15.83
N PRO A 324 -18.27 -6.74 -15.53
CA PRO A 324 -19.14 -6.14 -14.54
C PRO A 324 -20.59 -6.07 -15.04
N PHE A 325 -21.55 -6.46 -14.22
CA PHE A 325 -22.99 -6.37 -14.51
C PHE A 325 -23.81 -6.00 -13.27
N THR A 326 -25.03 -5.52 -13.48
CA THR A 326 -25.97 -5.19 -12.40
C THR A 326 -27.25 -6.00 -12.57
N VAL A 327 -27.68 -6.67 -11.51
CA VAL A 327 -29.00 -7.29 -11.43
C VAL A 327 -30.01 -6.26 -10.95
N VAL A 328 -31.10 -6.08 -11.68
CA VAL A 328 -32.23 -5.19 -11.32
C VAL A 328 -33.48 -6.02 -11.04
N PRO A 329 -34.45 -5.57 -10.22
CA PRO A 329 -35.68 -6.32 -9.97
C PRO A 329 -36.43 -6.67 -11.27
N ALA A 330 -36.97 -7.89 -11.36
CA ALA A 330 -37.72 -8.33 -12.55
C ALA A 330 -39.02 -7.52 -12.75
N ALA A 331 -39.29 -7.06 -13.97
CA ALA A 331 -40.54 -6.38 -14.31
C ALA A 331 -41.68 -7.41 -14.47
N ALA A 332 -42.86 -7.13 -13.91
CA ALA A 332 -44.03 -8.01 -14.01
C ALA A 332 -44.45 -8.25 -15.48
N PRO A 333 -44.75 -9.50 -15.89
CA PRO A 333 -45.02 -9.81 -17.30
C PRO A 333 -46.31 -9.16 -17.82
N ARG A 334 -46.23 -8.50 -19.00
CA ARG A 334 -47.40 -8.06 -19.79
C ARG A 334 -48.08 -9.27 -20.42
N ALA A 335 -49.38 -9.42 -20.20
CA ALA A 335 -50.20 -10.41 -20.88
C ALA A 335 -50.35 -10.08 -22.37
N GLU A 336 -50.00 -11.04 -23.23
CA GLU A 336 -50.25 -11.02 -24.67
C GLU A 336 -51.75 -11.11 -24.96
N THR A 337 -52.21 -10.35 -25.95
CA THR A 337 -53.60 -10.30 -26.41
C THR A 337 -53.80 -11.26 -27.59
N PRO A 338 -54.72 -12.24 -27.53
CA PRO A 338 -55.29 -12.88 -28.71
C PRO A 338 -56.59 -12.21 -29.16
N ALA A 339 -56.85 -12.29 -30.46
CA ALA A 339 -57.94 -11.63 -31.17
C ALA A 339 -59.36 -12.16 -30.86
N ALA A 340 -60.30 -11.21 -30.86
CA ALA A 340 -61.76 -11.22 -31.04
C ALA A 340 -62.56 -12.55 -31.06
N ALA A 341 -63.55 -12.64 -30.15
CA ALA A 341 -64.97 -12.86 -30.47
C ALA A 341 -65.86 -12.63 -29.21
N ALA A 342 -66.85 -11.73 -29.32
CA ALA A 342 -68.04 -11.67 -28.45
C ALA A 342 -69.14 -12.60 -29.04
N PRO A 343 -70.30 -12.92 -28.40
CA PRO A 343 -70.95 -12.21 -27.28
C PRO A 343 -71.72 -13.06 -26.23
N ALA A 344 -72.32 -12.34 -25.25
CA ALA A 344 -73.61 -12.57 -24.56
C ALA A 344 -73.58 -12.72 -23.00
N VAL A 345 -74.22 -11.74 -22.35
CA VAL A 345 -74.73 -11.62 -20.96
C VAL A 345 -76.26 -11.86 -21.06
N PRO A 346 -77.09 -12.37 -20.09
CA PRO A 346 -77.20 -12.00 -18.64
C PRO A 346 -77.79 -13.14 -17.71
N PRO A 347 -78.41 -12.92 -16.52
CA PRO A 347 -78.30 -11.88 -15.45
C PRO A 347 -78.14 -12.39 -13.97
N ALA A 348 -77.66 -11.46 -13.11
CA ALA A 348 -78.02 -11.09 -11.71
C ALA A 348 -78.49 -12.14 -10.66
N SER A 349 -78.00 -12.18 -9.40
CA SER A 349 -78.08 -11.12 -8.33
C SER A 349 -77.40 -11.65 -7.02
N ALA A 350 -76.34 -11.06 -6.43
CA ALA A 350 -76.18 -9.91 -5.47
C ALA A 350 -76.55 -10.20 -3.98
N PRO A 351 -76.00 -9.55 -2.91
CA PRO A 351 -74.78 -8.72 -2.64
C PRO A 351 -74.04 -9.15 -1.30
N PRO A 352 -73.05 -8.46 -0.65
CA PRO A 352 -72.40 -7.14 -0.88
C PRO A 352 -70.83 -7.14 -0.95
N PRO A 353 -70.21 -6.03 -1.41
CA PRO A 353 -68.75 -5.88 -1.47
C PRO A 353 -68.14 -5.26 -0.20
N VAL A 354 -66.98 -5.80 0.20
CA VAL A 354 -66.00 -5.13 1.08
C VAL A 354 -65.21 -4.12 0.24
N ALA A 355 -64.99 -2.94 0.80
CA ALA A 355 -64.47 -1.75 0.13
C ALA A 355 -63.15 -1.96 -0.63
N ALA A 356 -63.09 -1.40 -1.84
CA ALA A 356 -61.87 -1.26 -2.61
C ALA A 356 -60.92 -0.25 -1.93
N ILE A 357 -59.66 -0.65 -1.76
CA ILE A 357 -58.56 0.28 -1.53
C ILE A 357 -58.35 1.03 -2.86
N PRO A 358 -58.38 2.38 -2.89
CA PRO A 358 -58.11 3.12 -4.11
C PRO A 358 -56.68 2.85 -4.59
N PRO A 359 -56.42 2.85 -5.91
CA PRO A 359 -55.07 2.74 -6.42
C PRO A 359 -54.21 3.84 -5.82
N ALA A 360 -53.02 3.48 -5.36
CA ALA A 360 -52.03 4.44 -4.87
C ALA A 360 -51.88 5.56 -5.90
N ALA A 361 -52.16 6.80 -5.46
CA ALA A 361 -51.95 7.97 -6.28
C ALA A 361 -50.51 7.96 -6.83
N PRO A 362 -50.28 8.35 -8.09
CA PRO A 362 -48.94 8.51 -8.61
C PRO A 362 -48.16 9.42 -7.64
N LYS A 363 -46.96 8.98 -7.26
CA LYS A 363 -46.02 9.77 -6.44
C LYS A 363 -45.94 11.16 -7.08
N PRO A 364 -46.30 12.25 -6.38
CA PRO A 364 -46.36 13.56 -7.00
C PRO A 364 -44.99 13.85 -7.60
N ALA A 365 -44.97 14.24 -8.88
CA ALA A 365 -43.78 14.81 -9.50
C ALA A 365 -43.25 15.92 -8.57
N PRO A 366 -41.92 16.05 -8.39
CA PRO A 366 -41.36 17.14 -7.60
C PRO A 366 -41.96 18.45 -8.12
N ARG A 367 -42.71 19.12 -7.24
CA ARG A 367 -43.35 20.39 -7.55
C ARG A 367 -42.23 21.33 -8.05
N PRO A 368 -42.38 22.03 -9.19
CA PRO A 368 -41.39 23.03 -9.59
C PRO A 368 -41.18 23.99 -8.42
N ALA A 369 -39.91 24.25 -8.09
CA ALA A 369 -39.56 25.10 -6.95
C ALA A 369 -40.30 26.45 -7.09
N ALA A 370 -41.05 26.83 -6.05
CA ALA A 370 -41.72 28.12 -6.02
C ALA A 370 -40.67 29.25 -6.14
N PRO A 371 -40.98 30.34 -6.88
CA PRO A 371 -40.02 31.41 -7.11
C PRO A 371 -39.55 32.06 -5.79
N PRO A 372 -38.35 32.67 -5.77
CA PRO A 372 -37.85 33.39 -4.60
C PRO A 372 -38.86 34.44 -4.13
N ALA A 373 -39.05 34.55 -2.83
CA ALA A 373 -40.06 35.41 -2.21
C ALA A 373 -39.43 36.21 -1.07
N LYS A 374 -39.75 37.52 -1.04
CA LYS A 374 -39.32 38.40 0.05
C LYS A 374 -40.04 38.01 1.35
N PRO A 375 -39.33 37.95 2.49
CA PRO A 375 -39.98 37.63 3.75
C PRO A 375 -40.90 38.77 4.20
N VAL A 376 -42.02 38.42 4.84
CA VAL A 376 -42.87 39.39 5.54
C VAL A 376 -42.31 39.58 6.94
N ILE A 377 -41.95 40.81 7.31
CA ILE A 377 -41.35 41.13 8.62
C ILE A 377 -42.34 41.91 9.47
N SER A 378 -42.49 41.49 10.73
CA SER A 378 -43.40 42.07 11.72
C SER A 378 -42.72 42.16 13.08
N ALA A 379 -43.26 42.96 14.00
CA ALA A 379 -42.77 43.01 15.37
C ALA A 379 -43.09 41.72 16.13
N LEU A 380 -42.15 41.26 16.96
CA LEU A 380 -42.28 40.12 17.87
C LEU A 380 -42.08 40.63 19.30
N GLY A 381 -43.16 41.05 19.95
CA GLY A 381 -43.07 41.73 21.26
C GLY A 381 -42.45 43.12 21.15
N SER A 382 -41.87 43.61 22.24
CA SER A 382 -41.28 44.97 22.32
C SER A 382 -39.83 45.07 21.83
N ASP A 383 -39.12 43.95 21.74
CA ASP A 383 -37.68 43.88 21.50
C ASP A 383 -37.29 42.84 20.43
N GLY A 384 -38.23 42.44 19.56
CA GLY A 384 -38.00 41.40 18.56
C GLY A 384 -38.66 41.64 17.22
N LEU A 385 -38.19 40.88 16.23
CA LEU A 385 -38.72 40.82 14.87
C LEU A 385 -39.07 39.38 14.50
N LEU A 386 -40.16 39.21 13.75
CA LEU A 386 -40.60 37.96 13.18
C LEU A 386 -40.59 38.08 11.65
N ALA A 387 -39.78 37.25 10.99
CA ALA A 387 -39.78 37.13 9.54
C ALA A 387 -40.45 35.80 9.13
N LEU A 388 -41.41 35.87 8.21
CA LEU A 388 -42.17 34.73 7.71
C LEU A 388 -41.96 34.55 6.20
N GLY A 389 -41.80 33.28 5.80
CA GLY A 389 -41.78 32.88 4.38
C GLY A 389 -40.51 33.25 3.61
N LEU A 390 -39.35 33.29 4.27
CA LEU A 390 -38.08 33.54 3.56
C LEU A 390 -37.83 32.44 2.52
N ARG A 391 -37.63 32.83 1.26
CA ARG A 391 -37.12 31.96 0.20
C ARG A 391 -36.14 32.73 -0.70
N ALA A 392 -34.86 32.51 -0.51
CA ALA A 392 -33.78 33.24 -1.18
C ALA A 392 -32.95 32.32 -2.09
N GLY A 393 -32.72 32.72 -3.34
CA GLY A 393 -31.88 32.00 -4.29
C GLY A 393 -30.52 32.66 -4.46
N ARG A 394 -29.43 31.90 -4.40
CA ARG A 394 -28.07 32.36 -4.67
C ARG A 394 -27.18 31.19 -5.09
N ASP A 395 -26.35 31.40 -6.13
CA ASP A 395 -25.31 30.44 -6.57
C ASP A 395 -25.85 29.01 -6.78
N GLY A 396 -27.03 28.88 -7.39
CA GLY A 396 -27.69 27.58 -7.65
C GLY A 396 -28.28 26.89 -6.41
N LYS A 397 -28.40 27.58 -5.27
CA LYS A 397 -29.05 27.09 -4.05
C LYS A 397 -30.26 27.94 -3.67
N ILE A 398 -31.31 27.30 -3.17
CA ILE A 398 -32.51 27.93 -2.62
C ILE A 398 -32.54 27.67 -1.12
N TYR A 399 -32.49 28.75 -0.33
CA TYR A 399 -32.62 28.73 1.12
C TYR A 399 -34.05 29.09 1.49
N ALA A 400 -34.73 28.22 2.22
CA ALA A 400 -36.08 28.44 2.73
C ALA A 400 -36.11 28.36 4.26
N ALA A 401 -36.67 29.39 4.89
CA ALA A 401 -36.90 29.43 6.33
C ALA A 401 -38.32 29.95 6.58
N PRO A 402 -39.28 29.07 6.91
CA PRO A 402 -40.69 29.46 7.06
C PRO A 402 -40.92 30.50 8.16
N ARG A 403 -40.10 30.46 9.21
CA ARG A 403 -40.21 31.30 10.39
C ARG A 403 -38.82 31.60 10.95
N ILE A 404 -38.51 32.87 11.11
CA ILE A 404 -37.29 33.35 11.78
C ILE A 404 -37.73 34.31 12.89
N GLU A 405 -37.35 34.01 14.12
CA GLU A 405 -37.53 34.90 15.27
C GLU A 405 -36.19 35.54 15.62
N VAL A 406 -36.16 36.85 15.73
CA VAL A 406 -34.99 37.63 16.17
C VAL A 406 -35.40 38.39 17.43
N ARG A 407 -34.68 38.20 18.55
CA ARG A 407 -34.99 38.80 19.85
C ARG A 407 -33.81 39.59 20.40
N GLY A 408 -34.09 40.63 21.17
CA GLY A 408 -33.08 41.53 21.73
C GLY A 408 -32.29 42.23 20.64
N THR A 409 -32.97 42.74 19.61
CA THR A 409 -32.35 43.44 18.47
C THR A 409 -32.78 44.91 18.45
N ALA A 410 -31.85 45.79 18.08
CA ALA A 410 -32.14 47.20 17.80
C ALA A 410 -32.41 47.45 16.30
N MET A 411 -32.39 46.40 15.48
CA MET A 411 -32.58 46.51 14.03
C MET A 411 -34.02 46.86 13.69
N SER A 412 -34.22 47.68 12.66
CA SER A 412 -35.55 47.91 12.10
C SER A 412 -35.99 46.73 11.22
N ALA A 413 -37.30 46.61 10.98
CA ALA A 413 -37.84 45.63 10.04
C ALA A 413 -37.28 45.82 8.62
N ASP A 414 -37.09 47.08 8.19
CA ASP A 414 -36.52 47.42 6.89
C ASP A 414 -35.05 47.01 6.77
N ASP A 415 -34.26 47.16 7.84
CA ASP A 415 -32.85 46.75 7.85
C ASP A 415 -32.73 45.23 7.78
N LEU A 416 -33.54 44.50 8.53
CA LEU A 416 -33.59 43.04 8.46
C LEU A 416 -34.06 42.57 7.06
N ALA A 417 -35.03 43.24 6.44
CA ALA A 417 -35.49 42.93 5.09
C ALA A 417 -34.36 43.10 4.06
N LYS A 418 -33.61 44.20 4.13
CA LYS A 418 -32.46 44.47 3.24
C LYS A 418 -31.35 43.43 3.43
N LEU A 419 -31.08 43.01 4.67
CA LEU A 419 -30.06 42.01 4.96
C LEU A 419 -30.45 40.60 4.51
N LEU A 420 -31.74 40.28 4.44
CA LEU A 420 -32.25 38.99 3.95
C LEU A 420 -32.53 39.01 2.43
N ASP A 421 -32.51 40.18 1.78
CA ASP A 421 -32.74 40.28 0.34
C ASP A 421 -31.59 39.61 -0.44
N PRO A 422 -31.86 38.60 -1.30
CA PRO A 422 -30.84 37.96 -2.11
C PRO A 422 -30.20 38.90 -3.14
N ALA A 423 -30.88 39.99 -3.52
CA ALA A 423 -30.38 40.97 -4.49
C ALA A 423 -29.36 41.97 -3.91
N THR A 424 -29.09 41.93 -2.60
CA THR A 424 -28.15 42.85 -1.93
C THR A 424 -26.71 42.61 -2.38
N ALA A 425 -26.10 43.65 -2.97
CA ALA A 425 -24.76 43.62 -3.57
C ALA A 425 -23.59 43.51 -2.56
N ALA A 426 -23.83 43.80 -1.27
CA ALA A 426 -22.82 43.72 -0.22
C ALA A 426 -22.27 42.29 -0.06
N LYS A 427 -20.99 42.17 0.28
CA LYS A 427 -20.33 40.87 0.48
C LYS A 427 -20.99 40.11 1.63
N PRO A 428 -21.00 38.75 1.63
CA PRO A 428 -21.60 37.96 2.69
C PRO A 428 -21.14 38.35 4.10
N TRP A 429 -19.84 38.59 4.30
CA TRP A 429 -19.30 39.00 5.61
C TRP A 429 -19.75 40.42 6.04
N GLU A 430 -19.91 41.36 5.10
CA GLU A 430 -20.41 42.71 5.39
C GLU A 430 -21.86 42.69 5.88
N ARG A 431 -22.68 41.80 5.30
CA ARG A 431 -24.06 41.58 5.74
C ARG A 431 -24.13 40.95 7.13
N LEU A 432 -23.25 39.99 7.41
CA LEU A 432 -23.19 39.30 8.70
C LEU A 432 -22.74 40.22 9.84
N VAL A 433 -21.84 41.17 9.57
CA VAL A 433 -21.40 42.16 10.57
C VAL A 433 -22.54 43.09 11.01
N ALA A 434 -23.51 43.36 10.14
CA ALA A 434 -24.65 44.23 10.42
C ALA A 434 -25.74 43.57 11.29
N ILE A 435 -25.76 42.24 11.42
CA ILE A 435 -26.76 41.53 12.24
C ILE A 435 -26.37 41.65 13.71
N THR A 436 -27.28 42.16 14.54
CA THR A 436 -27.13 42.19 16.01
C THR A 436 -28.40 41.73 16.69
N ALA A 437 -28.31 40.71 17.55
CA ALA A 437 -29.44 40.17 18.29
C ALA A 437 -28.95 39.37 19.51
N ARG A 438 -29.72 39.36 20.60
CA ARG A 438 -29.47 38.43 21.72
C ARG A 438 -29.73 36.98 21.32
N GLU A 439 -30.75 36.75 20.52
CA GLU A 439 -31.17 35.41 20.13
C GLU A 439 -31.82 35.40 18.76
N ILE A 440 -31.47 34.41 17.93
CA ILE A 440 -32.13 34.11 16.66
C ILE A 440 -32.57 32.65 16.70
N THR A 441 -33.85 32.39 16.43
CA THR A 441 -34.41 31.04 16.41
C THR A 441 -35.09 30.77 15.07
N VAL A 442 -34.76 29.64 14.46
CA VAL A 442 -35.31 29.19 13.17
C VAL A 442 -35.73 27.71 13.33
N PRO A 443 -37.03 27.42 13.44
CA PRO A 443 -37.51 26.05 13.65
C PRO A 443 -37.12 25.08 12.54
N GLU A 444 -37.10 25.52 11.29
CA GLU A 444 -36.65 24.73 10.14
C GLU A 444 -35.91 25.62 9.14
N ILE A 445 -34.72 25.18 8.71
CA ILE A 445 -34.02 25.70 7.53
C ILE A 445 -33.96 24.58 6.51
N ARG A 446 -34.43 24.86 5.30
CA ARG A 446 -34.31 23.96 4.15
C ARG A 446 -33.42 24.58 3.10
N ILE A 447 -32.45 23.81 2.61
CA ILE A 447 -31.54 24.20 1.54
C ILE A 447 -31.73 23.22 0.39
N GLU A 448 -32.13 23.72 -0.77
CA GLU A 448 -32.32 22.94 -2.00
C GLU A 448 -31.25 23.36 -3.02
N THR A 449 -30.39 22.42 -3.42
CA THR A 449 -29.38 22.63 -4.46
C THR A 449 -29.96 22.27 -5.83
N ALA A 450 -29.68 23.08 -6.85
CA ALA A 450 -30.16 22.87 -8.22
C ALA A 450 -29.68 21.54 -8.83
N ALA A 451 -30.41 21.05 -9.83
CA ALA A 451 -30.20 19.71 -10.40
C ALA A 451 -28.86 19.56 -11.15
N ASP A 452 -28.43 20.60 -11.85
CA ASP A 452 -27.13 20.72 -12.51
C ASP A 452 -25.95 20.69 -11.52
N LEU A 453 -26.19 21.04 -10.27
CA LEU A 453 -25.22 20.99 -9.17
C LEU A 453 -25.37 19.73 -8.29
N GLY A 454 -26.16 18.75 -8.74
CA GLY A 454 -26.26 17.44 -8.09
C GLY A 454 -27.47 17.22 -7.18
N ALA A 455 -28.52 18.05 -7.28
CA ALA A 455 -29.83 17.93 -6.61
C ALA A 455 -29.74 17.41 -5.16
N GLU A 456 -29.54 18.28 -4.18
CA GLU A 456 -29.44 17.91 -2.77
C GLU A 456 -30.45 18.72 -1.95
N THR A 457 -31.05 18.09 -0.94
CA THR A 457 -31.89 18.77 0.05
C THR A 457 -31.33 18.55 1.44
N VAL A 458 -31.01 19.65 2.12
CA VAL A 458 -30.59 19.69 3.52
C VAL A 458 -31.71 20.29 4.35
N VAL A 459 -32.10 19.64 5.44
CA VAL A 459 -33.09 20.14 6.40
C VAL A 459 -32.44 20.22 7.77
N LEU A 460 -32.41 21.41 8.36
CA LEU A 460 -31.92 21.66 9.72
C LEU A 460 -33.10 22.02 10.61
N ARG A 461 -33.15 21.48 11.83
CA ARG A 461 -34.26 21.65 12.78
C ARG A 461 -33.78 22.34 14.05
N ASP A 462 -34.65 23.14 14.63
CA ASP A 462 -34.44 23.79 15.93
C ASP A 462 -33.11 24.56 15.99
N VAL A 463 -32.85 25.37 14.96
CA VAL A 463 -31.65 26.21 14.89
C VAL A 463 -31.82 27.38 15.86
N ARG A 464 -30.85 27.53 16.77
CA ARG A 464 -30.82 28.61 17.75
C ARG A 464 -29.43 29.21 17.80
N VAL A 465 -29.35 30.53 17.70
CA VAL A 465 -28.11 31.31 17.78
C VAL A 465 -28.25 32.30 18.92
N ILE A 466 -27.25 32.37 19.80
CA ILE A 466 -27.23 33.26 20.97
C ILE A 466 -26.04 34.21 20.83
N ASP A 467 -26.24 35.45 21.28
CA ASP A 467 -25.26 36.53 21.30
C ASP A 467 -24.64 36.78 19.92
N VAL A 468 -25.45 37.36 19.03
CA VAL A 468 -25.06 37.74 17.67
C VAL A 468 -24.64 39.19 17.65
N ALA A 469 -23.36 39.45 17.35
CA ALA A 469 -22.85 40.79 17.18
C ALA A 469 -21.61 40.79 16.27
N GLN A 470 -21.53 41.75 15.35
CA GLN A 470 -20.34 41.96 14.50
C GLN A 470 -19.90 40.70 13.72
N GLY A 471 -20.85 39.86 13.30
CA GLY A 471 -20.57 38.62 12.60
C GLY A 471 -19.99 37.49 13.47
N ARG A 472 -20.06 37.63 14.80
CA ARG A 472 -19.71 36.59 15.78
C ARG A 472 -20.96 36.08 16.50
N PHE A 473 -20.99 34.78 16.75
CA PHE A 473 -22.06 34.10 17.48
C PHE A 473 -21.50 33.50 18.76
N GLY A 474 -22.09 33.83 19.91
CA GLY A 474 -21.70 33.26 21.21
C GLY A 474 -21.94 31.75 21.27
N SER A 475 -23.10 31.29 20.80
CA SER A 475 -23.35 29.85 20.60
C SER A 475 -24.34 29.60 19.46
N VAL A 476 -24.15 28.49 18.74
CA VAL A 476 -25.08 27.95 17.75
C VAL A 476 -25.46 26.55 18.18
N THR A 477 -26.75 26.24 18.23
CA THR A 477 -27.26 24.89 18.46
C THR A 477 -28.26 24.51 17.38
N VAL A 478 -28.19 23.28 16.90
CA VAL A 478 -29.15 22.70 15.94
C VAL A 478 -29.64 21.37 16.51
N GLY A 479 -30.95 21.21 16.66
CA GLY A 479 -31.59 20.03 17.26
C GLY A 479 -31.66 18.80 16.35
N GLY A 480 -31.13 18.90 15.12
CA GLY A 480 -30.97 17.77 14.20
C GLY A 480 -30.87 18.24 12.75
N GLY A 481 -30.35 17.36 11.89
CA GLY A 481 -30.31 17.63 10.45
C GLY A 481 -30.42 16.38 9.61
N ASP A 482 -31.09 16.49 8.47
CA ASP A 482 -31.26 15.45 7.47
C ASP A 482 -30.68 15.91 6.12
N PHE A 483 -29.91 15.04 5.48
CA PHE A 483 -29.36 15.25 4.14
C PHE A 483 -29.96 14.22 3.20
N SER A 484 -30.42 14.68 2.03
CA SER A 484 -31.15 13.85 1.07
C SER A 484 -30.81 14.21 -0.36
N LYS A 485 -30.82 13.22 -1.25
CA LYS A 485 -30.50 13.38 -2.67
C LYS A 485 -31.37 12.46 -3.51
N PRO A 486 -32.03 12.94 -4.58
CA PRO A 486 -32.77 12.09 -5.50
C PRO A 486 -31.85 11.06 -6.18
N GLY A 487 -32.32 9.81 -6.29
CA GLY A 487 -31.57 8.71 -6.92
C GLY A 487 -30.79 7.82 -5.95
N GLU A 488 -30.65 8.23 -4.68
CA GLU A 488 -30.00 7.43 -3.62
C GLU A 488 -30.97 6.42 -3.01
N VAL A 489 -30.44 5.28 -2.55
CA VAL A 489 -31.25 4.21 -1.92
C VAL A 489 -31.93 4.76 -0.67
N GLY A 490 -33.27 4.84 -0.69
CA GLY A 490 -34.06 5.44 0.39
C GLY A 490 -34.07 6.98 0.42
N GLY A 491 -33.40 7.65 -0.52
CA GLY A 491 -33.39 9.11 -0.69
C GLY A 491 -32.65 9.90 0.38
N LYS A 492 -32.05 9.24 1.38
CA LYS A 492 -31.34 9.87 2.50
C LYS A 492 -29.84 9.56 2.37
N ILE A 493 -29.00 10.59 2.44
CA ILE A 493 -27.54 10.47 2.37
C ILE A 493 -26.86 10.73 3.71
N GLY A 494 -27.61 11.22 4.71
CA GLY A 494 -27.12 11.27 6.08
C GLY A 494 -28.07 11.97 7.05
N SER A 495 -27.74 11.92 8.34
CA SER A 495 -28.35 12.77 9.37
C SER A 495 -27.46 12.89 10.60
N PHE A 496 -27.66 13.95 11.38
CA PHE A 496 -27.12 14.10 12.73
C PHE A 496 -28.23 14.44 13.73
N THR A 497 -27.99 14.15 15.02
CA THR A 497 -28.95 14.38 16.10
C THR A 497 -28.78 15.71 16.79
N ARG A 498 -27.56 16.24 16.87
CA ARG A 498 -27.30 17.57 17.44
C ARG A 498 -26.04 18.17 16.85
N LEU A 499 -26.02 19.50 16.70
CA LEU A 499 -24.81 20.27 16.42
C LEU A 499 -24.71 21.43 17.41
N ASP A 500 -23.55 21.60 18.01
CA ASP A 500 -23.22 22.66 18.97
C ASP A 500 -21.95 23.38 18.52
N VAL A 501 -21.97 24.71 18.50
CA VAL A 501 -20.78 25.55 18.22
C VAL A 501 -20.73 26.67 19.26
N ALA A 502 -19.55 26.95 19.80
CA ALA A 502 -19.34 28.04 20.74
C ALA A 502 -18.31 29.05 20.20
N ALA A 503 -18.61 30.34 20.39
CA ALA A 503 -17.78 31.48 20.00
C ALA A 503 -17.36 31.45 18.51
N LEU A 504 -18.33 31.27 17.61
CA LEU A 504 -18.11 31.21 16.16
C LEU A 504 -17.89 32.61 15.57
N ASP A 505 -16.74 32.84 14.92
CA ASP A 505 -16.46 34.04 14.13
C ASP A 505 -16.77 33.78 12.65
N LEU A 506 -18.03 34.03 12.27
CA LEU A 506 -18.52 33.80 10.91
C LEU A 506 -18.00 34.86 9.93
N ALA A 507 -17.73 36.08 10.42
CA ALA A 507 -17.08 37.13 9.64
C ALA A 507 -15.64 36.72 9.24
N LEU A 508 -14.87 36.15 10.17
CA LEU A 508 -13.55 35.60 9.88
C LEU A 508 -13.63 34.49 8.83
N LEU A 509 -14.52 33.50 8.99
CA LEU A 509 -14.69 32.42 8.00
C LEU A 509 -14.97 32.95 6.60
N ALA A 510 -15.90 33.89 6.48
CA ALA A 510 -16.26 34.48 5.19
C ALA A 510 -15.14 35.37 4.61
N SER A 511 -14.22 35.88 5.44
CA SER A 511 -13.04 36.62 4.96
C SER A 511 -11.95 35.74 4.36
N LEU A 512 -11.93 34.42 4.63
CA LEU A 512 -10.90 33.50 4.15
C LEU A 512 -10.93 33.28 2.63
N GLU A 513 -12.01 33.65 1.96
CA GLU A 513 -12.12 33.60 0.50
C GLU A 513 -11.20 34.61 -0.20
N GLU A 514 -10.84 35.68 0.50
CA GLU A 514 -9.98 36.73 -0.02
C GLU A 514 -8.50 36.41 0.25
N PRO A 515 -7.57 36.84 -0.62
CA PRO A 515 -6.13 36.79 -0.33
C PRO A 515 -5.77 37.54 0.95
N ALA A 516 -4.73 37.06 1.64
CA ALA A 516 -4.22 37.73 2.83
C ALA A 516 -3.78 39.17 2.50
N LYS A 517 -4.26 40.13 3.29
CA LYS A 517 -3.82 41.54 3.17
C LYS A 517 -2.36 41.73 3.57
N GLU A 518 -1.85 40.85 4.43
CA GLU A 518 -0.47 40.81 4.90
C GLU A 518 0.04 39.37 4.88
N ALA A 519 1.25 39.15 4.38
CA ALA A 519 1.82 37.82 4.15
C ALA A 519 2.15 37.04 5.45
N ALA A 520 2.19 37.71 6.60
CA ALA A 520 2.60 37.13 7.89
C ALA A 520 1.62 37.47 9.04
N GLY A 521 0.31 37.49 8.77
CA GLY A 521 -0.69 37.70 9.81
C GLY A 521 -0.83 36.51 10.76
N GLU A 522 -1.03 36.74 12.06
CA GLU A 522 -1.29 35.66 13.04
C GLU A 522 -2.66 34.99 12.78
N ALA A 523 -2.72 33.65 12.92
CA ALA A 523 -3.97 32.91 12.87
C ALA A 523 -4.93 33.37 13.98
N LYS A 524 -6.22 33.51 13.67
CA LYS A 524 -7.28 33.97 14.59
C LYS A 524 -8.27 32.84 14.87
N PRO A 525 -8.85 32.75 16.08
CA PRO A 525 -9.78 31.69 16.44
C PRO A 525 -11.08 31.80 15.60
N VAL A 526 -11.48 30.69 15.00
CA VAL A 526 -12.75 30.55 14.27
C VAL A 526 -13.87 30.18 15.22
N TYR A 527 -13.61 29.24 16.12
CA TYR A 527 -14.54 28.82 17.16
C TYR A 527 -13.75 28.30 18.36
N ARG A 528 -14.37 28.32 19.55
CA ARG A 528 -13.79 27.69 20.74
C ARG A 528 -14.08 26.20 20.77
N SER A 529 -15.32 25.80 20.48
CA SER A 529 -15.71 24.40 20.41
C SER A 529 -16.74 24.16 19.33
N PHE A 530 -16.66 23.00 18.70
CA PHE A 530 -17.61 22.50 17.74
C PHE A 530 -17.89 21.03 18.07
N ALA A 531 -19.14 20.61 18.02
CA ALA A 531 -19.53 19.22 18.23
C ALA A 531 -20.73 18.83 17.36
N ILE A 532 -20.67 17.65 16.77
CA ILE A 532 -21.79 16.98 16.10
C ILE A 532 -22.01 15.62 16.78
N GLU A 533 -23.27 15.31 17.10
CA GLU A 533 -23.69 14.08 17.76
C GLU A 533 -24.54 13.21 16.84
N GLY A 534 -24.38 11.89 16.95
CA GLY A 534 -25.24 10.88 16.33
C GLY A 534 -25.30 10.98 14.81
N LEU A 535 -24.12 11.06 14.16
CA LEU A 535 -24.05 11.04 12.70
C LEU A 535 -24.37 9.65 12.18
N SER A 536 -25.23 9.57 11.17
CA SER A 536 -25.61 8.32 10.50
C SER A 536 -25.62 8.55 8.99
N ILE A 537 -24.85 7.75 8.27
CA ILE A 537 -24.66 7.83 6.82
C ILE A 537 -25.02 6.46 6.23
N PRO A 538 -26.15 6.34 5.52
CA PRO A 538 -26.47 5.13 4.76
C PRO A 538 -25.38 4.82 3.73
N GLY A 539 -25.04 3.54 3.57
CA GLY A 539 -24.11 3.11 2.55
C GLY A 539 -24.79 2.89 1.20
N VAL A 540 -24.02 2.39 0.23
CA VAL A 540 -24.47 2.19 -1.15
C VAL A 540 -25.44 1.01 -1.28
N ALA A 541 -25.25 -0.04 -0.46
CA ALA A 541 -26.16 -1.20 -0.43
C ALA A 541 -27.20 -1.07 0.70
N PRO A 542 -28.42 -1.59 0.52
CA PRO A 542 -29.42 -1.65 1.58
C PRO A 542 -28.87 -2.36 2.83
N GLY A 543 -28.96 -1.69 3.99
CA GLY A 543 -28.45 -2.19 5.27
C GLY A 543 -27.04 -1.74 5.61
N ASP A 544 -26.27 -1.21 4.65
CA ASP A 544 -24.99 -0.59 4.95
C ASP A 544 -25.21 0.72 5.70
N VAL A 545 -24.43 0.94 6.75
CA VAL A 545 -24.51 2.18 7.54
C VAL A 545 -23.18 2.49 8.20
N THR A 546 -22.79 3.75 8.12
CA THR A 546 -21.72 4.33 8.93
C THR A 546 -22.34 5.20 10.01
N ARG A 547 -22.01 4.92 11.27
CA ARG A 547 -22.40 5.72 12.43
C ARG A 547 -21.17 6.33 13.07
N ILE A 548 -21.29 7.56 13.52
CA ILE A 548 -20.30 8.23 14.36
C ILE A 548 -21.04 8.82 15.55
N ALA A 549 -20.70 8.37 16.75
CA ALA A 549 -21.37 8.82 17.97
C ALA A 549 -21.15 10.32 18.19
N ARG A 550 -19.90 10.80 18.09
CA ARG A 550 -19.57 12.22 18.26
C ARG A 550 -18.35 12.62 17.44
N ILE A 551 -18.41 13.80 16.83
CA ILE A 551 -17.26 14.52 16.29
C ILE A 551 -17.14 15.81 17.09
N ALA A 552 -15.98 16.08 17.69
CA ALA A 552 -15.75 17.28 18.47
C ALA A 552 -14.41 17.91 18.11
N SER A 553 -14.36 19.23 17.96
CA SER A 553 -13.11 19.96 17.78
C SER A 553 -13.07 21.19 18.68
N ARG A 554 -11.86 21.64 18.99
CA ARG A 554 -11.62 22.82 19.84
C ARG A 554 -10.52 23.70 19.29
N ASP A 555 -10.67 24.99 19.57
CA ASP A 555 -9.66 26.02 19.41
C ASP A 555 -9.02 26.03 18.01
N VAL A 556 -9.83 25.88 16.96
CA VAL A 556 -9.36 25.99 15.57
C VAL A 556 -9.10 27.44 15.25
N ARG A 557 -7.89 27.72 14.76
CA ARG A 557 -7.46 29.05 14.35
C ARG A 557 -7.01 29.01 12.91
N VAL A 558 -7.25 30.11 12.22
CA VAL A 558 -6.99 30.23 10.78
C VAL A 558 -6.51 31.63 10.43
N ARG A 559 -5.73 31.72 9.36
CA ARG A 559 -5.49 32.97 8.64
C ARG A 559 -5.80 32.78 7.15
N PRO A 560 -6.12 33.86 6.41
CA PRO A 560 -6.20 33.78 4.96
C PRO A 560 -4.88 33.30 4.34
N LEU A 561 -4.96 32.62 3.20
CA LEU A 561 -3.80 32.22 2.40
C LEU A 561 -3.23 33.44 1.67
N ALA A 562 -1.90 33.47 1.46
CA ALA A 562 -1.21 34.59 0.83
C ALA A 562 -1.80 34.96 -0.56
N GLN A 563 -2.18 33.95 -1.34
CA GLN A 563 -2.75 34.11 -2.68
C GLN A 563 -4.26 33.79 -2.74
N GLY A 564 -4.89 33.58 -1.58
CA GLY A 564 -6.27 33.09 -1.47
C GLY A 564 -6.46 31.66 -2.00
N TRP A 565 -7.65 31.10 -1.80
CA TRP A 565 -7.97 29.71 -2.20
C TRP A 565 -7.86 29.47 -3.71
N ARG A 566 -8.26 30.45 -4.54
CA ARG A 566 -8.16 30.35 -5.99
C ARG A 566 -6.71 30.33 -6.45
N GLY A 567 -5.87 31.21 -5.91
CA GLY A 567 -4.44 31.26 -6.22
C GLY A 567 -3.74 29.98 -5.77
N PHE A 568 -4.02 29.52 -4.55
CA PHE A 568 -3.55 28.25 -4.03
C PHE A 568 -3.87 27.09 -4.99
N GLY A 569 -5.14 26.92 -5.38
CA GLY A 569 -5.56 25.83 -6.27
C GLY A 569 -4.84 25.82 -7.62
N GLN A 570 -4.52 27.00 -8.18
CA GLN A 570 -3.73 27.09 -9.42
C GLN A 570 -2.26 26.72 -9.20
N GLN A 571 -1.67 27.11 -8.07
CA GLN A 571 -0.26 26.89 -7.78
C GLN A 571 0.07 25.47 -7.33
N ILE A 572 -0.90 24.73 -6.76
CA ILE A 572 -0.69 23.32 -6.37
C ILE A 572 -1.04 22.31 -7.47
N LYS A 573 -1.69 22.75 -8.56
CA LYS A 573 -2.05 21.88 -9.69
C LYS A 573 -0.88 21.01 -10.20
N PRO A 574 0.36 21.52 -10.32
CA PRO A 574 1.50 20.71 -10.76
C PRO A 574 1.76 19.48 -9.89
N LEU A 575 1.44 19.49 -8.58
CA LEU A 575 1.69 18.35 -7.69
C LEU A 575 0.89 17.09 -8.06
N GLY A 576 -0.23 17.25 -8.78
CA GLY A 576 -1.04 16.14 -9.27
C GLY A 576 -0.93 15.92 -10.79
N ASP A 577 0.00 16.61 -11.45
CA ASP A 577 0.24 16.53 -12.89
C ASP A 577 1.61 15.90 -13.13
N ASP A 578 1.64 14.61 -13.45
CA ASP A 578 2.88 13.85 -13.61
C ASP A 578 3.73 14.36 -14.79
N ASP A 579 3.10 15.01 -15.78
CA ASP A 579 3.73 15.62 -16.94
C ASP A 579 4.32 17.02 -16.65
N ALA A 580 4.00 17.62 -15.50
CA ALA A 580 4.53 18.92 -15.12
C ALA A 580 6.05 18.85 -14.89
N PRO A 581 6.82 19.88 -15.34
CA PRO A 581 8.25 19.97 -15.08
C PRO A 581 8.53 19.84 -13.57
N ALA A 582 9.54 19.06 -13.21
CA ALA A 582 9.88 18.81 -11.81
C ALA A 582 10.16 20.11 -11.04
N GLN A 583 10.76 21.12 -11.68
CA GLN A 583 10.95 22.45 -11.10
C GLN A 583 9.61 23.12 -10.70
N THR A 584 8.58 23.01 -11.54
CA THR A 584 7.24 23.55 -11.26
C THR A 584 6.55 22.81 -10.12
N ARG A 585 6.76 21.48 -10.03
CA ARG A 585 6.28 20.66 -8.90
C ARG A 585 6.98 21.02 -7.59
N ILE A 586 8.29 21.25 -7.63
CA ILE A 586 9.09 21.68 -6.47
C ILE A 586 8.66 23.08 -6.00
N ALA A 587 8.41 24.02 -6.93
CA ALA A 587 7.91 25.35 -6.60
C ALA A 587 6.54 25.33 -5.90
N ALA A 588 5.70 24.33 -6.19
CA ALA A 588 4.40 24.13 -5.55
C ALA A 588 4.47 23.73 -4.07
N LEU A 589 5.66 23.43 -3.52
CA LEU A 589 5.84 23.21 -2.08
C LEU A 589 5.66 24.48 -1.25
N ALA A 590 5.95 25.67 -1.80
CA ALA A 590 5.77 26.95 -1.10
C ALA A 590 4.30 27.25 -0.74
N PRO A 591 3.32 27.19 -1.67
CA PRO A 591 1.91 27.38 -1.33
C PRO A 591 1.38 26.27 -0.41
N MET A 592 1.92 25.04 -0.49
CA MET A 592 1.58 23.97 0.46
C MET A 592 2.05 24.30 1.88
N ALA A 593 3.25 24.85 2.02
CA ALA A 593 3.78 25.34 3.29
C ALA A 593 2.95 26.50 3.85
N ASP A 594 2.45 27.41 3.00
CA ASP A 594 1.52 28.46 3.44
C ASP A 594 0.19 27.89 3.95
N LEU A 595 -0.39 26.88 3.28
CA LEU A 595 -1.62 26.22 3.74
C LEU A 595 -1.45 25.59 5.13
N LEU A 596 -0.38 24.81 5.32
CA LEU A 596 -0.13 24.11 6.58
C LEU A 596 0.16 25.07 7.74
N ASP A 597 0.74 26.23 7.44
CA ASP A 597 1.03 27.30 8.40
C ASP A 597 -0.17 28.26 8.60
N ALA A 598 -1.15 28.25 7.69
CA ALA A 598 -2.36 29.06 7.79
C ALA A 598 -3.46 28.43 8.64
N PHE A 599 -3.34 27.14 8.94
CA PHE A 599 -4.32 26.34 9.66
C PHE A 599 -3.70 25.78 10.94
N GLU A 600 -4.17 26.25 12.10
CA GLU A 600 -3.74 25.79 13.41
C GLU A 600 -4.91 25.00 14.06
N PRO A 601 -4.94 23.67 13.89
CA PRO A 601 -5.97 22.86 14.50
C PRO A 601 -5.67 22.60 15.98
N GLY A 602 -6.47 23.13 16.92
CA GLY A 602 -6.27 22.87 18.35
C GLY A 602 -6.43 21.40 18.72
N SER A 603 -7.67 20.89 18.67
CA SER A 603 -7.94 19.45 18.84
C SER A 603 -9.11 18.97 17.98
N LEU A 604 -9.08 17.69 17.61
CA LEU A 604 -10.17 16.97 16.96
C LEU A 604 -10.31 15.59 17.62
N ASP A 605 -11.52 15.23 18.02
CA ASP A 605 -11.88 13.96 18.61
C ASP A 605 -13.10 13.39 17.89
N VAL A 606 -12.99 12.16 17.42
CA VAL A 606 -14.08 11.40 16.80
C VAL A 606 -14.28 10.14 17.60
N THR A 607 -15.48 9.89 18.12
CA THR A 607 -15.76 8.72 18.98
C THR A 607 -16.90 7.88 18.45
N GLY A 608 -16.86 6.58 18.75
CA GLY A 608 -17.92 5.63 18.45
C GLY A 608 -18.19 5.51 16.96
N ILE A 609 -17.13 5.26 16.18
CA ILE A 609 -17.23 5.02 14.73
C ILE A 609 -17.61 3.56 14.54
N GLU A 610 -18.68 3.32 13.80
CA GLU A 610 -19.15 1.99 13.44
C GLU A 610 -19.51 1.98 11.96
N VAL A 611 -18.88 1.09 11.20
CA VAL A 611 -19.24 0.81 9.81
C VAL A 611 -19.76 -0.60 9.76
N VAL A 612 -21.02 -0.77 9.35
CA VAL A 612 -21.65 -2.07 9.12
C VAL A 612 -21.86 -2.23 7.63
N THR A 613 -21.37 -3.33 7.06
CA THR A 613 -21.69 -3.77 5.71
C THR A 613 -22.58 -5.00 5.78
N SER A 614 -23.63 -5.05 4.95
CA SER A 614 -24.65 -6.11 5.03
C SER A 614 -24.49 -7.21 3.97
N VAL A 615 -23.83 -6.93 2.85
CA VAL A 615 -23.64 -7.89 1.73
C VAL A 615 -22.31 -7.56 1.03
N PRO A 616 -21.49 -8.55 0.61
CA PRO A 616 -21.70 -10.01 0.60
C PRO A 616 -21.05 -10.72 1.79
N THR A 617 -20.19 -10.03 2.54
CA THR A 617 -19.71 -10.46 3.84
C THR A 617 -20.16 -9.42 4.83
N ALA A 618 -21.06 -9.85 5.72
CA ALA A 618 -21.45 -9.03 6.85
C ALA A 618 -20.18 -8.74 7.66
N SER A 619 -19.71 -7.50 7.58
CA SER A 619 -18.50 -7.07 8.27
C SER A 619 -18.82 -5.84 9.10
N SER A 620 -18.23 -5.78 10.29
CA SER A 620 -18.32 -4.60 11.13
C SER A 620 -16.94 -4.10 11.44
N VAL A 621 -16.69 -2.82 11.16
CA VAL A 621 -15.52 -2.09 11.61
C VAL A 621 -15.98 -1.16 12.73
N ARG A 622 -15.36 -1.26 13.89
CA ARG A 622 -15.57 -0.34 15.02
C ARG A 622 -14.26 0.33 15.38
N ILE A 623 -14.31 1.63 15.66
CA ILE A 623 -13.21 2.39 16.24
C ILE A 623 -13.78 3.18 17.41
N ALA A 624 -13.24 2.94 18.61
CA ALA A 624 -13.76 3.59 19.81
C ALA A 624 -13.49 5.10 19.80
N ARG A 625 -12.29 5.50 19.39
CA ARG A 625 -11.89 6.92 19.31
C ARG A 625 -10.77 7.13 18.30
N MET A 626 -10.83 8.23 17.56
CA MET A 626 -9.70 8.82 16.83
C MET A 626 -9.50 10.24 17.36
N GLY A 627 -8.27 10.59 17.69
CA GLY A 627 -7.92 11.86 18.30
C GLY A 627 -6.75 12.50 17.58
N PHE A 628 -6.79 13.82 17.50
CA PHE A 628 -5.69 14.64 17.03
C PHE A 628 -5.60 15.86 17.95
N THR A 629 -4.39 16.17 18.41
CA THR A 629 -4.10 17.40 19.16
C THR A 629 -2.87 18.05 18.58
N THR A 630 -2.87 19.38 18.51
CA THR A 630 -1.63 20.14 18.42
C THR A 630 -1.43 20.89 19.72
N ASP A 631 -0.17 21.06 20.09
CA ASP A 631 0.19 22.11 21.01
C ASP A 631 0.71 23.29 20.20
N ARG A 632 0.25 24.51 20.51
CA ARG A 632 0.58 25.75 19.77
C ARG A 632 2.10 25.95 19.68
N ASP A 633 2.81 25.53 20.73
CA ASP A 633 4.26 25.69 20.88
C ASP A 633 5.00 24.34 21.02
N GLY A 634 4.26 23.22 21.01
CA GLY A 634 4.76 21.89 21.33
C GLY A 634 4.42 20.83 20.28
N PRO A 635 4.90 19.60 20.49
CA PRO A 635 4.57 18.49 19.60
C PRO A 635 3.08 18.10 19.68
N GLY A 636 2.47 17.82 18.53
CA GLY A 636 1.14 17.23 18.45
C GLY A 636 1.12 15.71 18.68
N GLU A 637 -0.09 15.18 18.79
CA GLU A 637 -0.37 13.75 18.91
C GLU A 637 -1.51 13.35 17.96
N VAL A 638 -1.34 12.24 17.26
CA VAL A 638 -2.41 11.52 16.55
C VAL A 638 -2.62 10.19 17.27
N ARG A 639 -3.87 9.84 17.57
CA ARG A 639 -4.19 8.55 18.19
C ARG A 639 -5.44 7.91 17.63
N ALA A 640 -5.51 6.59 17.70
CA ALA A 640 -6.69 5.78 17.40
C ALA A 640 -6.80 4.61 18.40
N ASP A 641 -7.93 4.48 19.07
CA ASP A 641 -8.18 3.43 20.07
C ASP A 641 -9.31 2.50 19.64
N GLY A 642 -9.19 1.24 20.06
CA GLY A 642 -10.26 0.25 20.01
C GLY A 642 -10.73 -0.05 18.59
N LEU A 643 -9.81 -0.24 17.65
CA LEU A 643 -10.14 -0.75 16.33
C LEU A 643 -10.50 -2.23 16.46
N THR A 644 -11.67 -2.60 15.95
CA THR A 644 -12.12 -3.99 15.84
C THR A 644 -12.74 -4.20 14.47
N VAL A 645 -12.22 -5.19 13.75
CA VAL A 645 -12.78 -5.66 12.49
C VAL A 645 -13.30 -7.07 12.73
N VAL A 646 -14.58 -7.29 12.42
CA VAL A 646 -15.21 -8.62 12.47
C VAL A 646 -15.74 -8.92 11.08
N SER A 647 -15.40 -10.09 10.56
CA SER A 647 -15.91 -10.63 9.30
C SER A 647 -16.14 -12.14 9.43
N PRO A 648 -16.74 -12.81 8.43
CA PRO A 648 -16.90 -14.27 8.45
C PRO A 648 -15.57 -15.02 8.52
N GLU A 649 -14.50 -14.44 8.00
CA GLU A 649 -13.15 -15.00 8.00
C GLU A 649 -12.47 -14.91 9.38
N GLY A 650 -12.95 -14.03 10.27
CA GLY A 650 -12.43 -13.92 11.63
C GLY A 650 -12.46 -12.50 12.20
N GLN A 651 -11.55 -12.25 13.15
CA GLN A 651 -11.49 -10.98 13.88
C GLN A 651 -10.06 -10.43 13.93
N VAL A 652 -9.96 -9.12 13.77
CA VAL A 652 -8.74 -8.35 14.06
C VAL A 652 -9.08 -7.29 15.10
N ARG A 653 -8.27 -7.19 16.14
CA ARG A 653 -8.38 -6.18 17.19
C ARG A 653 -7.07 -5.42 17.32
N LEU A 654 -7.16 -4.11 17.47
CA LEU A 654 -6.05 -3.23 17.83
C LEU A 654 -6.54 -2.31 18.95
N SER A 655 -5.89 -2.37 20.11
CA SER A 655 -6.31 -1.66 21.32
C SER A 655 -5.96 -0.18 21.23
N SER A 656 -4.75 0.16 20.77
CA SER A 656 -4.32 1.54 20.60
C SER A 656 -3.26 1.71 19.52
N PHE A 657 -3.29 2.84 18.84
CA PHE A 657 -2.24 3.37 17.98
C PHE A 657 -2.04 4.84 18.33
N ALA A 658 -0.78 5.26 18.51
CA ALA A 658 -0.45 6.65 18.78
C ALA A 658 0.84 7.06 18.05
N VAL A 659 0.84 8.28 17.53
CA VAL A 659 2.02 8.99 17.04
C VAL A 659 2.13 10.25 17.88
N GLU A 660 3.13 10.30 18.76
CA GLU A 660 3.37 11.38 19.69
C GLU A 660 4.57 12.21 19.20
N GLY A 661 4.64 13.48 19.59
CA GLY A 661 5.82 14.26 19.26
C GLY A 661 5.80 14.94 17.90
N ILE A 662 4.64 15.03 17.23
CA ILE A 662 4.57 15.45 15.83
C ILE A 662 4.84 16.96 15.73
N SER A 663 5.91 17.35 15.05
CA SER A 663 6.19 18.76 14.74
C SER A 663 6.35 18.94 13.23
N LEU A 664 5.45 19.75 12.66
CA LEU A 664 5.49 20.13 11.24
C LEU A 664 6.41 21.32 10.96
N ARG A 665 6.98 21.97 12.00
CA ARG A 665 7.77 23.20 11.82
C ARG A 665 8.98 22.99 10.91
N SER A 666 9.72 21.90 11.12
CA SER A 666 10.88 21.55 10.30
C SER A 666 10.48 21.26 8.86
N ALA A 667 9.40 20.50 8.66
CA ALA A 667 8.89 20.16 7.33
C ALA A 667 8.38 21.39 6.57
N ILE A 668 7.64 22.29 7.23
CA ILE A 668 7.15 23.56 6.65
C ILE A 668 8.33 24.47 6.28
N ALA A 669 9.33 24.60 7.15
CA ALA A 669 10.56 25.33 6.83
C ALA A 669 11.36 24.69 5.69
N GLY A 670 11.42 23.35 5.66
CA GLY A 670 12.01 22.56 4.59
C GLY A 670 11.34 22.79 3.24
N MET A 671 10.01 22.74 3.19
CA MET A 671 9.22 23.03 1.98
C MET A 671 9.52 24.42 1.42
N ARG A 672 9.58 25.45 2.29
CA ARG A 672 9.92 26.83 1.89
C ARG A 672 11.34 26.91 1.34
N THR A 673 12.29 26.28 2.02
CA THR A 673 13.70 26.26 1.62
C THR A 673 13.86 25.60 0.26
N VAL A 674 13.32 24.39 0.09
CA VAL A 674 13.41 23.61 -1.15
C VAL A 674 12.73 24.35 -2.31
N ALA A 675 11.55 24.91 -2.09
CA ALA A 675 10.86 25.71 -3.12
C ALA A 675 11.67 26.94 -3.57
N SER A 676 12.42 27.57 -2.65
CA SER A 676 13.22 28.77 -2.95
C SER A 676 14.51 28.51 -3.72
N GLN A 677 15.01 27.26 -3.73
CA GLN A 677 16.27 26.91 -4.38
C GLN A 677 16.18 26.89 -5.91
N GLY A 678 14.97 26.79 -6.48
CA GLY A 678 14.77 26.70 -7.93
C GLY A 678 15.29 25.39 -8.54
N SER A 679 15.54 24.37 -7.72
CA SER A 679 16.06 23.06 -8.12
C SER A 679 15.14 22.38 -9.13
N THR A 680 15.73 21.67 -10.09
CA THR A 680 15.00 20.86 -11.08
C THR A 680 14.71 19.45 -10.59
N GLU A 681 15.32 19.02 -9.48
CA GLU A 681 15.15 17.71 -8.87
C GLU A 681 15.27 17.82 -7.34
N LEU A 682 14.68 16.87 -6.62
CA LEU A 682 14.84 16.75 -5.17
C LEU A 682 16.01 15.83 -4.86
N GLY A 683 17.04 16.38 -4.21
CA GLY A 683 18.14 15.57 -3.70
C GLY A 683 17.74 14.81 -2.41
N PRO A 684 18.52 13.79 -2.01
CA PRO A 684 18.32 13.11 -0.72
C PRO A 684 18.29 14.07 0.48
N ALA A 685 19.09 15.14 0.43
CA ALA A 685 19.12 16.19 1.44
C ALA A 685 17.79 16.96 1.54
N ASP A 686 17.15 17.21 0.41
CA ASP A 686 15.87 17.94 0.35
C ASP A 686 14.75 17.07 0.88
N ILE A 687 14.72 15.79 0.49
CA ILE A 687 13.75 14.81 1.00
C ILE A 687 13.82 14.72 2.53
N ARG A 688 15.02 14.67 3.12
CA ARG A 688 15.19 14.66 4.59
C ARG A 688 14.61 15.89 5.27
N ARG A 689 14.69 17.06 4.64
CA ARG A 689 14.11 18.33 5.17
C ARG A 689 12.59 18.37 5.13
N LEU A 690 11.97 17.56 4.27
CA LEU A 690 10.52 17.47 4.13
C LEU A 690 9.88 16.52 5.16
N VAL A 691 10.69 15.73 5.88
CA VAL A 691 10.20 14.80 6.90
C VAL A 691 9.86 15.56 8.20
N PRO A 692 8.64 15.42 8.74
CA PRO A 692 8.29 16.02 10.03
C PRO A 692 9.03 15.31 11.17
N GLN A 693 9.23 16.03 12.28
CA GLN A 693 9.77 15.40 13.47
C GLN A 693 8.69 14.58 14.18
N ILE A 694 9.06 13.38 14.61
CA ILE A 694 8.18 12.45 15.34
C ILE A 694 8.97 11.91 16.53
N ARG A 695 8.46 12.09 17.76
CA ARG A 695 9.13 11.61 18.97
C ARG A 695 8.88 10.13 19.19
N ALA A 696 7.63 9.69 19.08
CA ALA A 696 7.30 8.31 19.40
C ALA A 696 6.14 7.78 18.56
N ILE A 697 6.18 6.49 18.30
CA ILE A 697 5.12 5.73 17.64
C ILE A 697 4.87 4.49 18.47
N ARG A 698 3.60 4.30 18.85
CA ARG A 698 3.17 3.22 19.73
C ARG A 698 2.01 2.48 19.11
N PHE A 699 2.11 1.16 19.11
CA PHE A 699 1.02 0.23 18.86
C PHE A 699 0.83 -0.58 20.13
N GLY A 700 -0.41 -0.77 20.56
CA GLY A 700 -0.75 -1.50 21.77
C GLY A 700 -1.88 -2.50 21.51
N GLY A 701 -1.69 -3.72 22.02
CA GLY A 701 -2.67 -4.81 22.05
C GLY A 701 -3.25 -5.12 20.67
N THR A 702 -2.48 -5.82 19.85
CA THR A 702 -2.92 -6.36 18.56
C THR A 702 -3.26 -7.82 18.72
N ASP A 703 -4.45 -8.23 18.29
CA ASP A 703 -4.88 -9.62 18.23
C ASP A 703 -5.41 -9.91 16.82
N VAL A 704 -4.83 -10.90 16.15
CA VAL A 704 -5.23 -11.35 14.81
C VAL A 704 -5.66 -12.80 14.92
N ASP A 705 -6.88 -13.09 14.48
CA ASP A 705 -7.43 -14.43 14.37
C ASP A 705 -8.29 -14.50 13.10
N VAL A 706 -7.66 -14.80 11.97
CA VAL A 706 -8.32 -14.81 10.66
C VAL A 706 -8.00 -16.10 9.90
N THR A 707 -8.99 -16.64 9.22
CA THR A 707 -8.84 -17.80 8.33
C THR A 707 -8.60 -17.29 6.91
N GLN A 708 -7.52 -17.77 6.29
CA GLN A 708 -7.20 -17.44 4.90
C GLN A 708 -7.57 -18.60 3.98
N ASP A 709 -8.11 -18.28 2.80
CA ASP A 709 -8.42 -19.28 1.79
C ASP A 709 -7.13 -19.91 1.26
N GLY A 710 -6.92 -21.20 1.51
CA GLY A 710 -5.79 -21.97 1.00
C GLY A 710 -4.53 -21.99 1.88
N ASP A 711 -4.31 -20.99 2.74
CA ASP A 711 -3.06 -20.83 3.52
C ASP A 711 -3.23 -21.09 5.03
N GLY A 712 -4.41 -21.55 5.47
CA GLY A 712 -4.69 -21.89 6.87
C GLY A 712 -4.98 -20.67 7.76
N PRO A 713 -5.17 -20.87 9.08
CA PRO A 713 -5.48 -19.78 10.00
C PRO A 713 -4.24 -18.97 10.35
N LEU A 714 -4.30 -17.64 10.13
CA LEU A 714 -3.34 -16.68 10.63
C LEU A 714 -3.76 -16.23 12.03
N ARG A 715 -3.00 -16.64 13.04
CA ARG A 715 -3.27 -16.31 14.44
C ARG A 715 -2.02 -15.80 15.14
N PHE A 716 -2.05 -14.58 15.66
CA PHE A 716 -0.98 -14.05 16.51
C PHE A 716 -1.49 -12.89 17.37
N SER A 717 -0.75 -12.57 18.43
CA SER A 717 -0.98 -11.39 19.27
C SER A 717 0.32 -10.64 19.53
N ILE A 718 0.22 -9.33 19.75
CA ILE A 718 1.32 -8.45 20.11
C ILE A 718 0.86 -7.55 21.25
N GLY A 719 1.54 -7.60 22.39
CA GLY A 719 1.24 -6.74 23.53
C GLY A 719 1.49 -5.26 23.23
N ALA A 720 2.68 -4.92 22.70
CA ALA A 720 2.99 -3.58 22.23
C ALA A 720 4.14 -3.55 21.21
N VAL A 721 4.17 -2.53 20.35
CA VAL A 721 5.33 -2.15 19.55
C VAL A 721 5.58 -0.67 19.79
N GLU A 722 6.81 -0.31 20.15
CA GLU A 722 7.18 1.06 20.46
C GLU A 722 8.43 1.44 19.67
N LEU A 723 8.40 2.66 19.14
CA LEU A 723 9.53 3.34 18.57
C LEU A 723 9.60 4.72 19.18
N GLU A 724 10.76 5.10 19.71
CA GLU A 724 11.05 6.45 20.17
C GLU A 724 12.32 6.95 19.49
N THR A 725 12.30 8.21 19.08
CA THR A 725 13.42 8.89 18.45
C THR A 725 13.70 10.20 19.17
N ALA A 726 14.97 10.59 19.22
CA ALA A 726 15.41 11.79 19.92
C ALA A 726 16.52 12.53 19.16
N ASP A 727 16.59 13.83 19.43
CA ASP A 727 17.71 14.71 19.11
C ASP A 727 18.19 14.60 17.64
N PRO A 728 17.33 14.86 16.64
CA PRO A 728 17.71 14.65 15.25
C PRO A 728 18.80 15.63 14.79
N VAL A 729 19.81 15.10 14.11
CA VAL A 729 20.83 15.87 13.39
C VAL A 729 20.57 15.72 11.89
N ASP A 730 20.35 16.84 11.19
CA ASP A 730 20.03 16.85 9.75
C ASP A 730 18.88 15.91 9.35
N GLY A 731 17.89 15.79 10.24
CA GLY A 731 16.71 14.94 10.06
C GLY A 731 16.90 13.47 10.44
N VAL A 732 18.11 13.05 10.84
CA VAL A 732 18.41 11.69 11.30
C VAL A 732 18.40 11.67 12.83
N PRO A 733 17.56 10.85 13.48
CA PRO A 733 17.58 10.70 14.94
C PRO A 733 18.94 10.23 15.45
N THR A 734 19.39 10.84 16.54
CA THR A 734 20.65 10.44 17.19
C THR A 734 20.43 9.59 18.44
N GLY A 735 19.20 9.55 18.95
CA GLY A 735 18.70 8.54 19.88
C GLY A 735 17.59 7.70 19.24
N LEU A 736 17.64 6.38 19.44
CA LEU A 736 16.65 5.43 18.93
C LEU A 736 16.36 4.39 20.01
N ARG A 737 15.09 4.25 20.38
CA ARG A 737 14.60 3.13 21.19
C ARG A 737 13.51 2.40 20.42
N PHE A 738 13.63 1.10 20.32
CA PHE A 738 12.67 0.24 19.67
C PHE A 738 12.34 -0.95 20.58
N ALA A 739 11.07 -1.33 20.69
CA ALA A 739 10.65 -2.46 21.49
C ALA A 739 9.45 -3.19 20.85
N ILE A 740 9.46 -4.52 20.93
CA ILE A 740 8.29 -5.38 20.71
C ILE A 740 8.07 -6.15 22.00
N ASN A 741 6.89 -6.02 22.60
CA ASN A 741 6.53 -6.69 23.84
C ASN A 741 5.49 -7.77 23.60
N ASN A 742 5.74 -8.96 24.12
CA ASN A 742 4.79 -10.07 24.16
C ASN A 742 4.19 -10.40 22.78
N PHE A 743 5.05 -10.62 21.78
CA PHE A 743 4.64 -11.25 20.53
C PHE A 743 4.36 -12.73 20.80
N VAL A 744 3.18 -13.23 20.41
CA VAL A 744 2.81 -14.63 20.58
C VAL A 744 2.14 -15.15 19.31
N ALA A 745 2.69 -16.21 18.72
CA ALA A 745 2.09 -16.89 17.57
C ALA A 745 2.20 -18.42 17.70
N PRO A 746 1.22 -19.22 17.25
CA PRO A 746 1.42 -20.66 17.09
C PRO A 746 2.52 -20.93 16.06
N ILE A 747 3.44 -21.87 16.35
CA ILE A 747 4.53 -22.21 15.43
C ILE A 747 3.99 -22.66 14.07
N ALA A 748 2.85 -23.36 14.05
CA ALA A 748 2.18 -23.78 12.82
C ALA A 748 1.76 -22.61 11.91
N ALA A 749 1.39 -21.47 12.50
CA ALA A 749 1.03 -20.26 11.75
C ALA A 749 2.25 -19.38 11.39
N ALA A 750 3.41 -19.66 11.98
CA ALA A 750 4.66 -18.92 11.78
C ALA A 750 5.62 -19.63 10.81
N GLN A 751 5.22 -20.75 10.19
CA GLN A 751 6.06 -21.60 9.33
C GLN A 751 6.64 -20.88 8.10
N SER A 752 6.08 -19.75 7.70
CA SER A 752 6.63 -18.88 6.64
C SER A 752 7.94 -18.19 7.04
N LEU A 753 8.31 -18.23 8.31
CA LEU A 753 9.62 -17.77 8.80
C LEU A 753 10.56 -18.98 8.87
N ASP A 754 11.62 -19.00 8.04
CA ASP A 754 12.60 -20.10 7.91
C ASP A 754 13.16 -20.61 9.26
N ALA A 755 13.23 -19.75 10.27
CA ALA A 755 13.73 -20.07 11.61
C ALA A 755 12.74 -20.87 12.49
N THR A 756 11.44 -20.87 12.19
CA THR A 756 10.40 -21.44 13.07
C THR A 756 10.27 -22.95 12.97
N GLY A 757 10.64 -23.55 11.84
CA GLY A 757 10.61 -25.01 11.67
C GLY A 757 11.52 -25.73 12.66
N GLN A 758 12.72 -25.17 12.92
CA GLN A 758 13.66 -25.72 13.90
C GLN A 758 13.16 -25.56 15.33
N VAL A 759 12.54 -24.42 15.65
CA VAL A 759 11.93 -24.18 16.97
C VAL A 759 10.78 -25.16 17.23
N GLY A 760 9.95 -25.43 16.22
CA GLY A 760 8.93 -26.48 16.29
C GLY A 760 9.51 -27.88 16.52
N ALA A 761 10.60 -28.22 15.82
CA ALA A 761 11.30 -29.50 16.00
C ALA A 761 11.87 -29.70 17.42
N LEU A 762 12.14 -28.61 18.15
CA LEU A 762 12.55 -28.63 19.56
C LEU A 762 11.37 -28.77 20.55
N GLY A 763 10.15 -28.96 20.04
CA GLY A 763 8.95 -29.23 20.84
C GLY A 763 8.24 -27.99 21.37
N TYR A 764 8.47 -26.82 20.76
CA TYR A 764 7.67 -25.63 21.03
C TYR A 764 6.44 -25.61 20.12
N THR A 765 5.28 -25.31 20.71
CA THR A 765 4.01 -25.17 19.97
C THR A 765 3.64 -23.72 19.70
N THR A 766 4.22 -22.80 20.48
CA THR A 766 4.03 -21.36 20.38
C THR A 766 5.38 -20.66 20.39
N LEU A 767 5.48 -19.57 19.64
CA LEU A 767 6.60 -18.64 19.61
C LEU A 767 6.19 -17.43 20.44
N GLY A 768 6.77 -17.28 21.63
CA GLY A 768 6.63 -16.10 22.48
C GLY A 768 7.93 -15.29 22.46
N LEU A 769 7.89 -14.04 22.04
CA LEU A 769 9.07 -13.18 21.91
C LEU A 769 8.84 -11.78 22.48
N THR A 770 9.86 -11.26 23.16
CA THR A 770 10.01 -9.84 23.49
C THR A 770 11.38 -9.38 23.02
N GLY A 771 11.47 -8.19 22.42
CA GLY A 771 12.73 -7.67 21.92
C GLY A 771 12.87 -6.18 22.18
N ARG A 772 14.10 -5.72 22.44
CA ARG A 772 14.43 -4.30 22.66
C ARG A 772 15.71 -3.91 21.94
N LEU A 773 15.75 -2.68 21.43
CA LEU A 773 16.95 -2.01 20.92
C LEU A 773 16.98 -0.58 21.48
N ASP A 774 18.13 -0.13 21.96
CA ASP A 774 18.35 1.20 22.53
C ASP A 774 19.74 1.71 22.13
N LEU A 775 19.77 2.71 21.27
CA LEU A 775 20.95 3.35 20.72
C LEU A 775 20.94 4.83 21.09
N GLY A 776 22.13 5.40 21.34
CA GLY A 776 22.30 6.83 21.48
C GLY A 776 23.68 7.29 21.04
N TRP A 777 23.73 8.40 20.31
CA TRP A 777 24.99 9.07 19.97
C TRP A 777 25.32 10.14 21.01
N ASN A 778 26.59 10.21 21.39
CA ASN A 778 27.16 11.23 22.24
C ASN A 778 28.14 12.07 21.41
N GLU A 779 27.78 13.32 21.15
CA GLU A 779 28.60 14.24 20.33
C GLU A 779 29.94 14.56 21.00
N ALA A 780 29.95 14.83 22.31
CA ALA A 780 31.16 15.20 23.04
C ALA A 780 32.18 14.05 23.11
N ALA A 781 31.70 12.82 23.30
CA ALA A 781 32.53 11.62 23.32
C ALA A 781 32.81 11.06 21.92
N ARG A 782 32.10 11.53 20.87
CA ARG A 782 32.13 10.98 19.51
C ARG A 782 31.90 9.47 19.49
N GLN A 783 30.85 9.03 20.19
CA GLN A 783 30.53 7.62 20.38
C GLN A 783 29.06 7.34 20.09
N VAL A 784 28.75 6.18 19.49
CA VAL A 784 27.42 5.58 19.54
C VAL A 784 27.44 4.47 20.58
N VAL A 785 26.50 4.54 21.53
CA VAL A 785 26.35 3.56 22.60
C VAL A 785 25.13 2.70 22.29
N LEU A 786 25.36 1.39 22.14
CA LEU A 786 24.32 0.37 22.23
C LEU A 786 24.05 0.12 23.72
N LYS A 787 23.02 0.79 24.24
CA LYS A 787 22.63 0.64 25.66
C LYS A 787 22.01 -0.73 25.90
N GLU A 788 21.26 -1.25 24.93
CA GLU A 788 20.67 -2.59 24.97
C GLU A 788 20.23 -3.06 23.58
N LEU A 789 20.55 -4.31 23.24
CA LEU A 789 19.86 -5.11 22.24
C LEU A 789 19.46 -6.41 22.95
N SER A 790 18.17 -6.64 23.21
CA SER A 790 17.70 -7.82 23.92
C SER A 790 16.65 -8.59 23.11
N ILE A 791 16.70 -9.92 23.22
CA ILE A 791 15.68 -10.85 22.73
C ILE A 791 15.41 -11.85 23.85
N ASP A 792 14.16 -11.91 24.27
CA ASP A 792 13.65 -12.85 25.26
C ASP A 792 12.66 -13.80 24.58
N GLY A 793 12.97 -15.09 24.61
CA GLY A 793 12.11 -16.15 24.11
C GLY A 793 11.43 -16.89 25.25
N ALA A 794 10.09 -16.93 25.24
CA ALA A 794 9.31 -17.55 26.29
C ALA A 794 9.65 -19.04 26.46
N GLY A 795 10.23 -19.39 27.61
CA GLY A 795 10.70 -20.75 27.91
C GLY A 795 11.93 -21.20 27.13
N MET A 796 12.56 -20.29 26.37
CA MET A 796 13.77 -20.53 25.60
C MET A 796 14.98 -19.95 26.33
N GLY A 797 14.95 -18.64 26.61
CA GLY A 797 16.05 -17.91 27.22
C GLY A 797 16.11 -16.47 26.75
N THR A 798 17.06 -15.72 27.29
CA THR A 798 17.28 -14.31 27.01
C THR A 798 18.70 -14.09 26.49
N VAL A 799 18.85 -13.28 25.44
CA VAL A 799 20.15 -12.76 25.00
C VAL A 799 20.10 -11.24 25.07
N THR A 800 21.10 -10.62 25.69
CA THR A 800 21.25 -9.17 25.78
C THR A 800 22.65 -8.76 25.33
N ALA A 801 22.75 -7.75 24.48
CA ALA A 801 24.00 -7.16 24.04
C ALA A 801 24.06 -5.67 24.39
N ARG A 802 25.25 -5.18 24.75
CA ARG A 802 25.58 -3.77 25.00
C ARG A 802 26.93 -3.46 24.36
N GLY A 803 27.16 -2.24 23.92
CA GLY A 803 28.43 -1.94 23.26
C GLY A 803 28.66 -0.47 22.98
N VAL A 804 29.89 -0.16 22.57
CA VAL A 804 30.31 1.21 22.23
C VAL A 804 31.04 1.19 20.88
N VAL A 805 30.59 2.06 19.99
CA VAL A 805 31.26 2.39 18.74
C VAL A 805 31.89 3.77 18.90
N ALA A 806 33.21 3.83 18.82
CA ALA A 806 33.99 5.04 18.93
C ALA A 806 34.23 5.73 17.57
N ASN A 807 34.74 6.95 17.65
CA ASN A 807 35.05 7.83 16.52
C ASN A 807 33.85 8.13 15.60
N VAL A 808 32.63 8.11 16.16
CA VAL A 808 31.42 8.50 15.44
C VAL A 808 31.30 10.02 15.47
N SER A 809 31.72 10.67 14.37
CA SER A 809 31.57 12.11 14.19
C SER A 809 30.15 12.49 13.76
N LYS A 810 29.80 13.77 13.89
CA LYS A 810 28.54 14.33 13.40
C LYS A 810 28.33 14.10 11.90
N ASP A 811 29.42 13.99 11.15
CA ASP A 811 29.42 13.79 9.70
C ASP A 811 28.75 12.47 9.27
N VAL A 812 28.64 11.47 10.17
CA VAL A 812 27.89 10.23 9.91
C VAL A 812 26.40 10.51 9.63
N PHE A 813 25.86 11.59 10.19
CA PHE A 813 24.47 12.02 9.98
C PHE A 813 24.32 12.97 8.78
N SER A 814 25.40 13.28 8.07
CA SER A 814 25.42 14.27 7.01
C SER A 814 24.39 13.95 5.91
N PRO A 815 23.73 14.97 5.34
CA PRO A 815 22.94 14.82 4.13
C PRO A 815 23.80 14.54 2.89
N ASN A 816 25.13 14.71 2.96
CA ASN A 816 26.05 14.32 1.89
C ASN A 816 26.45 12.84 2.05
N PRO A 817 26.02 11.94 1.15
CA PRO A 817 26.26 10.50 1.30
C PRO A 817 27.73 10.13 1.25
N SER A 818 28.56 10.87 0.50
CA SER A 818 30.01 10.62 0.42
C SER A 818 30.68 10.96 1.74
N LEU A 819 30.31 12.10 2.35
CA LEU A 819 30.83 12.51 3.66
C LEU A 819 30.39 11.54 4.76
N ALA A 820 29.11 11.17 4.78
CA ALA A 820 28.57 10.20 5.73
C ALA A 820 29.24 8.82 5.62
N THR A 821 29.46 8.33 4.39
CA THR A 821 30.14 7.05 4.15
C THR A 821 31.60 7.08 4.65
N VAL A 822 32.35 8.14 4.32
CA VAL A 822 33.74 8.29 4.79
C VAL A 822 33.79 8.38 6.32
N ALA A 823 32.86 9.12 6.93
CA ALA A 823 32.75 9.21 8.38
C ALA A 823 32.42 7.84 9.01
N ALA A 824 31.50 7.07 8.42
CA ALA A 824 31.12 5.74 8.88
C ALA A 824 32.28 4.74 8.79
N LEU A 825 33.08 4.80 7.71
CA LEU A 825 34.27 3.96 7.54
C LEU A 825 35.36 4.24 8.59
N GLY A 826 35.37 5.45 9.15
CA GLY A 826 36.28 5.85 10.23
C GLY A 826 35.84 5.40 11.63
N THR A 827 34.65 4.81 11.77
CA THR A 827 34.15 4.32 13.06
C THR A 827 34.88 3.05 13.50
N ALA A 828 34.92 2.81 14.80
CA ALA A 828 35.60 1.65 15.37
C ALA A 828 34.80 1.05 16.53
N ILE A 829 34.72 -0.28 16.61
CA ILE A 829 34.07 -0.96 17.74
C ILE A 829 35.04 -0.95 18.92
N GLU A 830 34.65 -0.27 20.00
CA GLU A 830 35.46 -0.16 21.23
C GLU A 830 35.20 -1.34 22.17
N SER A 831 33.93 -1.69 22.39
CA SER A 831 33.53 -2.82 23.23
C SER A 831 32.17 -3.42 22.84
N LEU A 832 31.99 -4.70 23.18
CA LEU A 832 30.74 -5.45 23.06
C LEU A 832 30.63 -6.43 24.24
N ASP A 833 29.57 -6.30 25.01
CA ASP A 833 29.19 -7.18 26.10
C ASP A 833 27.94 -7.96 25.71
N ILE A 834 27.94 -9.28 25.91
CA ILE A 834 26.83 -10.18 25.62
C ILE A 834 26.52 -10.99 26.87
N ASP A 835 25.29 -10.93 27.34
CA ASP A 835 24.75 -11.78 28.40
C ASP A 835 23.75 -12.78 27.78
N ILE A 836 23.92 -14.06 28.09
CA ILE A 836 23.04 -15.15 27.66
C ILE A 836 22.48 -15.82 28.91
N GLU A 837 21.16 -16.04 28.95
CA GLU A 837 20.46 -16.77 30.00
C GLU A 837 19.64 -17.88 29.37
N ASP A 838 19.87 -19.14 29.78
CA ASP A 838 19.08 -20.28 29.29
C ASP A 838 17.86 -20.51 30.18
N HIS A 839 16.67 -20.58 29.59
CA HIS A 839 15.42 -20.92 30.27
C HIS A 839 14.83 -22.25 29.82
N GLY A 840 15.62 -23.09 29.12
CA GLY A 840 15.22 -24.44 28.71
C GLY A 840 15.47 -24.77 27.24
N LEU A 841 15.95 -23.81 26.42
CA LEU A 841 16.27 -24.07 25.02
C LEU A 841 17.39 -25.10 24.88
N LEU A 842 18.46 -24.96 25.68
CA LEU A 842 19.59 -25.88 25.65
C LEU A 842 19.17 -27.29 26.05
N GLN A 843 18.34 -27.45 27.09
CA GLN A 843 17.82 -28.75 27.50
C GLN A 843 17.07 -29.46 26.35
N ARG A 844 16.24 -28.72 25.61
CA ARG A 844 15.49 -29.26 24.46
C ARG A 844 16.40 -29.60 23.29
N ALA A 845 17.38 -28.76 22.97
CA ALA A 845 18.36 -29.02 21.93
C ALA A 845 19.20 -30.29 22.23
N LEU A 846 19.63 -30.46 23.49
CA LEU A 846 20.34 -31.65 23.94
C LEU A 846 19.45 -32.90 23.89
N ALA A 847 18.18 -32.79 24.25
CA ALA A 847 17.22 -33.89 24.13
C ALA A 847 16.97 -34.30 22.67
N ALA A 848 16.83 -33.32 21.76
CA ALA A 848 16.69 -33.58 20.33
C ALA A 848 17.94 -34.26 19.75
N LYS A 849 19.14 -33.79 20.11
CA LYS A 849 20.40 -34.43 19.71
C LYS A 849 20.53 -35.86 20.25
N ALA A 850 20.20 -36.07 21.53
CA ALA A 850 20.22 -37.40 22.13
C ALA A 850 19.28 -38.38 21.41
N ALA A 851 18.09 -37.92 21.02
CA ALA A 851 17.13 -38.69 20.25
C ALA A 851 17.65 -39.04 18.83
N GLN A 852 18.35 -38.11 18.16
CA GLN A 852 18.96 -38.37 16.85
C GLN A 852 20.15 -39.34 16.90
N GLY A 853 20.96 -39.27 17.95
CA GLY A 853 22.16 -40.10 18.13
C GLY A 853 21.94 -41.44 18.85
N GLY A 854 20.71 -41.72 19.32
CA GLY A 854 20.40 -42.93 20.10
C GLY A 854 21.03 -42.97 21.51
N GLY A 855 21.38 -41.82 22.08
CA GLY A 855 22.06 -41.69 23.38
C GLY A 855 21.19 -41.09 24.49
N THR A 856 21.78 -40.85 25.66
CA THR A 856 21.11 -40.11 26.75
C THR A 856 21.38 -38.60 26.66
N VAL A 857 20.52 -37.79 27.26
CA VAL A 857 20.70 -36.32 27.33
C VAL A 857 22.02 -35.95 28.01
N ASP A 858 22.43 -36.69 29.04
CA ASP A 858 23.70 -36.46 29.75
C ASP A 858 24.92 -36.77 28.87
N SER A 859 24.83 -37.82 28.03
CA SER A 859 25.86 -38.12 27.04
C SER A 859 25.97 -37.00 26.00
N ALA A 860 24.83 -36.55 25.45
CA ALA A 860 24.81 -35.45 24.50
C ALA A 860 25.32 -34.14 25.12
N ARG A 861 24.98 -33.86 26.39
CA ARG A 861 25.50 -32.70 27.13
C ARG A 861 27.02 -32.75 27.24
N THR A 862 27.56 -33.89 27.66
CA THR A 862 29.01 -34.09 27.81
C THR A 862 29.73 -33.92 26.48
N GLU A 863 29.19 -34.49 25.40
CA GLU A 863 29.75 -34.39 24.05
C GLU A 863 29.74 -32.94 23.54
N VAL A 864 28.61 -32.24 23.66
CA VAL A 864 28.47 -30.84 23.21
C VAL A 864 29.34 -29.89 24.04
N ALA A 865 29.41 -30.09 25.36
CA ALA A 865 30.32 -29.32 26.23
C ALA A 865 31.80 -29.55 25.86
N ALA A 866 32.18 -30.79 25.55
CA ALA A 866 33.52 -31.11 25.06
C ALA A 866 33.80 -30.47 23.71
N MET A 867 32.84 -30.50 22.78
CA MET A 867 32.96 -29.81 21.49
C MET A 867 33.08 -28.30 21.63
N ALA A 868 32.38 -27.67 22.57
CA ALA A 868 32.58 -26.24 22.82
C ALA A 868 33.97 -25.96 23.41
N THR A 869 34.41 -26.78 24.36
CA THR A 869 35.71 -26.60 25.04
C THR A 869 36.89 -26.81 24.09
N LEU A 870 36.79 -27.75 23.16
CA LEU A 870 37.88 -28.12 22.23
C LEU A 870 37.74 -27.45 20.86
N GLY A 871 36.51 -27.33 20.36
CA GLY A 871 36.20 -26.84 19.02
C GLY A 871 36.30 -25.32 18.91
N VAL A 872 35.92 -24.57 19.95
CA VAL A 872 36.06 -23.10 19.92
C VAL A 872 37.53 -22.69 19.80
N PRO A 873 38.49 -23.21 20.61
CA PRO A 873 39.91 -22.96 20.39
C PRO A 873 40.44 -23.48 19.06
N ALA A 874 39.93 -24.61 18.56
CA ALA A 874 40.35 -25.12 17.25
C ALA A 874 39.96 -24.19 16.09
N LEU A 875 38.81 -23.52 16.19
CA LEU A 875 38.34 -22.55 15.20
C LEU A 875 39.00 -21.18 15.36
N LEU A 876 39.25 -20.78 16.60
CA LEU A 876 39.70 -19.44 16.99
C LEU A 876 41.20 -19.35 17.26
N GLY A 877 41.94 -20.45 17.10
CA GLY A 877 43.35 -20.55 17.42
C GLY A 877 43.65 -20.76 18.91
N ASP A 878 44.92 -21.07 19.19
CA ASP A 878 45.42 -21.44 20.52
C ASP A 878 45.56 -20.26 21.51
N ALA A 879 45.00 -19.09 21.19
CA ALA A 879 45.06 -17.90 22.01
C ALA A 879 44.45 -18.15 23.41
N PRO A 880 45.03 -17.59 24.49
CA PRO A 880 44.51 -17.76 25.85
C PRO A 880 43.03 -17.40 25.99
N ASP A 881 42.62 -16.31 25.34
CA ASP A 881 41.24 -15.81 25.36
C ASP A 881 40.26 -16.75 24.63
N GLY A 882 40.70 -17.39 23.54
CA GLY A 882 39.91 -18.42 22.83
C GLY A 882 39.69 -19.66 23.70
N LYS A 883 40.71 -20.07 24.47
CA LYS A 883 40.60 -21.15 25.48
C LYS A 883 39.66 -20.78 26.61
N THR A 884 39.75 -19.55 27.13
CA THR A 884 38.85 -19.03 28.16
C THR A 884 37.39 -19.06 27.69
N LEU A 885 37.12 -18.59 26.46
CA LEU A 885 35.79 -18.61 25.87
C LEU A 885 35.26 -20.05 25.69
N GLY A 886 36.06 -20.95 25.13
CA GLY A 886 35.68 -22.36 24.97
C GLY A 886 35.36 -23.04 26.30
N GLN A 887 36.17 -22.80 27.35
CA GLN A 887 35.93 -23.33 28.69
C GLN A 887 34.65 -22.75 29.33
N ALA A 888 34.40 -21.45 29.18
CA ALA A 888 33.20 -20.81 29.70
C ALA A 888 31.93 -21.36 29.03
N LEU A 889 31.95 -21.49 27.70
CA LEU A 889 30.87 -22.13 26.93
C LEU A 889 30.66 -23.58 27.35
N GLY A 890 31.73 -24.36 27.50
CA GLY A 890 31.66 -25.74 27.98
C GLY A 890 31.02 -25.86 29.37
N ARG A 891 31.39 -24.98 30.31
CA ARG A 891 30.79 -24.93 31.66
C ARG A 891 29.32 -24.53 31.63
N PHE A 892 28.97 -23.53 30.83
CA PHE A 892 27.57 -23.13 30.63
C PHE A 892 26.73 -24.28 30.05
N ILE A 893 27.26 -25.03 29.08
CA ILE A 893 26.55 -26.20 28.52
C ILE A 893 26.40 -27.31 29.56
N ALA A 894 27.41 -27.53 30.40
CA ALA A 894 27.39 -28.54 31.46
C ALA A 894 26.41 -28.20 32.60
N ALA A 895 26.32 -26.91 32.96
CA ALA A 895 25.42 -26.38 33.98
C ALA A 895 24.76 -25.08 33.47
N PRO A 896 23.62 -25.19 32.77
CA PRO A 896 22.93 -24.04 32.18
C PRO A 896 22.48 -23.04 33.25
N GLY A 897 22.61 -21.76 32.93
CA GLY A 897 22.33 -20.66 33.85
C GLY A 897 22.52 -19.35 33.11
N ARG A 898 23.52 -18.56 33.51
CA ARG A 898 23.94 -17.35 32.80
C ARG A 898 25.36 -17.47 32.27
N LEU A 899 25.61 -16.85 31.12
CA LEU A 899 26.94 -16.71 30.53
C LEU A 899 27.14 -15.26 30.11
N HIS A 900 28.19 -14.64 30.63
CA HIS A 900 28.62 -13.31 30.22
C HIS A 900 29.85 -13.42 29.32
N ILE A 901 29.85 -12.67 28.21
CA ILE A 901 30.96 -12.57 27.27
C ILE A 901 31.24 -11.08 27.02
N GLY A 902 32.36 -10.58 27.51
CA GLY A 902 32.83 -9.22 27.27
C GLY A 902 33.97 -9.22 26.26
N ILE A 903 33.87 -8.37 25.23
CA ILE A 903 34.88 -8.17 24.19
C ILE A 903 35.28 -6.70 24.22
N LYS A 904 36.58 -6.42 24.36
CA LYS A 904 37.12 -5.06 24.38
C LYS A 904 38.32 -4.93 23.46
N ALA A 905 38.37 -3.88 22.64
CA ALA A 905 39.54 -3.59 21.83
C ALA A 905 40.74 -3.24 22.71
N LYS A 906 41.92 -3.79 22.38
CA LYS A 906 43.17 -3.54 23.12
C LYS A 906 43.77 -2.16 22.83
N GLN A 907 43.44 -1.56 21.69
CA GLN A 907 44.01 -0.29 21.22
C GLN A 907 42.90 0.72 20.89
N PRO A 908 43.08 2.01 21.21
CA PRO A 908 42.18 3.06 20.76
C PRO A 908 42.39 3.35 19.25
N PRO A 909 41.34 3.80 18.52
CA PRO A 909 39.98 4.04 18.99
C PRO A 909 39.10 2.78 19.09
N GLY A 910 39.57 1.62 18.64
CA GLY A 910 38.82 0.37 18.61
C GLY A 910 39.17 -0.47 17.38
N LEU A 911 38.33 -1.44 17.03
CA LEU A 911 38.44 -2.19 15.78
C LEU A 911 37.67 -1.50 14.64
N GLY A 912 38.38 -0.99 13.65
CA GLY A 912 37.78 -0.43 12.43
C GLY A 912 37.49 -1.48 11.37
N ILE A 913 36.80 -1.10 10.30
CA ILE A 913 36.48 -2.02 9.17
C ILE A 913 37.74 -2.61 8.53
N ALA A 914 38.83 -1.84 8.44
CA ALA A 914 40.11 -2.32 7.94
C ALA A 914 40.71 -3.44 8.82
N ASP A 915 40.44 -3.44 10.11
CA ASP A 915 40.91 -4.50 11.01
C ASP A 915 40.24 -5.83 10.71
N PHE A 916 38.96 -5.83 10.33
CA PHE A 916 38.23 -7.04 9.93
C PHE A 916 38.64 -7.54 8.55
N GLN A 917 39.00 -6.64 7.63
CA GLN A 917 39.47 -7.02 6.28
C GLN A 917 40.89 -7.62 6.29
N THR A 918 41.69 -7.31 7.31
CA THR A 918 43.08 -7.77 7.42
C THR A 918 43.23 -9.05 8.24
N VAL A 919 42.19 -9.50 8.94
CA VAL A 919 42.18 -10.78 9.67
C VAL A 919 41.97 -11.92 8.67
N SER A 920 43.08 -12.48 8.18
CA SER A 920 43.09 -13.62 7.27
C SER A 920 42.98 -14.98 7.97
N ASN A 921 43.20 -15.03 9.28
CA ASN A 921 43.03 -16.20 10.14
C ASN A 921 42.28 -15.78 11.43
N PRO A 922 41.22 -16.50 11.84
CA PRO A 922 40.47 -16.23 13.07
C PRO A 922 41.31 -16.00 14.34
N ALA A 923 42.50 -16.61 14.44
CA ALA A 923 43.40 -16.42 15.59
C ALA A 923 43.94 -14.99 15.74
N ALA A 924 44.17 -14.29 14.62
CA ALA A 924 44.68 -12.91 14.62
C ALA A 924 43.66 -11.90 15.19
N PHE A 925 42.40 -12.31 15.35
CA PHE A 925 41.39 -11.51 16.04
C PHE A 925 41.76 -11.25 17.50
N PHE A 926 42.28 -12.25 18.21
CA PHE A 926 42.65 -12.17 19.63
C PHE A 926 43.89 -11.32 19.89
N ASP A 927 44.70 -11.02 18.88
CA ASP A 927 45.79 -10.05 19.03
C ASP A 927 45.25 -8.63 19.23
N LYS A 928 44.05 -8.34 18.70
CA LYS A 928 43.45 -7.00 18.71
C LYS A 928 42.39 -6.81 19.79
N VAL A 929 41.84 -7.90 20.35
CA VAL A 929 40.82 -7.83 21.42
C VAL A 929 41.25 -8.55 22.69
N GLN A 930 40.66 -8.13 23.80
CA GLN A 930 40.59 -8.89 25.04
C GLN A 930 39.19 -9.50 25.14
N VAL A 931 39.11 -10.80 25.45
CA VAL A 931 37.83 -11.48 25.71
C VAL A 931 37.78 -11.98 27.14
N VAL A 932 36.70 -11.66 27.83
CA VAL A 932 36.34 -12.21 29.14
C VAL A 932 35.08 -13.05 28.95
N ALA A 933 35.07 -14.28 29.45
CA ALA A 933 33.91 -15.15 29.37
C ALA A 933 33.73 -15.89 30.70
N GLU A 934 32.57 -15.72 31.33
CA GLU A 934 32.32 -16.22 32.69
C GLU A 934 30.89 -16.76 32.79
N PRO A 935 30.71 -18.04 33.18
CA PRO A 935 29.43 -18.53 33.67
C PRO A 935 29.08 -17.78 34.97
N ARG A 936 27.83 -17.35 35.11
CA ARG A 936 27.32 -16.62 36.29
C ARG A 936 26.22 -17.36 37.02
#